data_AF-A0A7W6IEJ5-F1
#
_entry.id   AF-A0A7W6IEJ5-F1
#
_cell.length_a   1.000
_cell.length_b   1.000
_cell.length_c   1.000
_cell.angle_alpha   90.00
_cell.angle_beta   90.00
_cell.angle_gamma   90.00
#
_symmetry.space_group_name_H-M   'P 1'
#
loop_
_entity.id
_entity.type
_entity.pdbx_description
1 polymer ?
#
loop_
_entity_poly.entity_id
_entity_poly.type
_entity_poly.pdbx_seq_one_letter_code
_entity_poly.pdbx_strand_id
1 'polypeptide(L)'
;MSTYRLDKLLAPRSIAVVGASPRPGSLGLTFLRNLVAGGFEGQLFPVNPHHAEIEGLTCYASLSKLPETPDLIVVAVPPQRVLGVIQEAGRVGVSVAIIATAGMGYGEGTLSDKVRIAARAHGLRIIGPNCIGVLAPRVKMNASFAAHSARPGDLALVSQSGAVAAGLVEWAAQRHVGFSAIVSLGDKVDVDFSDCLDFFSADSGTRAILLYIESIGNAQKFMSAARAAARVKPVVVIKAGRHAQGAKAAATHTGALAGSDAVYDAAFRRAGLLRVLDLDQLFAAAETLGRQKPFPGNRLALLTNGGGVGVLAVDRLIDLGGTLAGISEKTHKALDAILPPTWSKGNPIDIVGDASPERYAGALEALLADPENDAVLVLNVPTAVAGASDVAASIVNVVRRDRAKGYRQKPVFAAWIGEDPDSARVFEEGRIPHFATEADAVRGFMQLVRYREAQNQLMETPDNLPHDFVPDTDAARAIVEHVIAQNRRWLDPLEVNALLRAYDIPAAPVILATTPDEAAEAARPIIAEGGTVAVKVLSPDIVHKSDIGGVKLDLTSEDAVRRAAADIFERAARLKPQAHVTGVTVQPMVRRAKARELIMGIADDPSFGPVVLFGRGGTAVEVINDKALALPPLDLKLAHDLIAHTRVSRRLKAYRDVPAADEGAIALTLVKLAQMAADLPELRELDINPLLADHTGVIAVDARVAVAPETRKASGHPRFAVRPYPKEWERTIVLRSGKNAFVRPVRPEDEDEFRRFFEKITPEDLRLRFFAPVRDFSHTFLARLTQLDYARAIAFVAFDGNTGEMMGAVRLHADANHETGEYGILLRSDLKGLGLGWELMRLMIEWAKAEGLREVEGQVLRENSTMLDMCRSLGFSIRIDPDDPELRLVTLPIASIAEPGKLVQKS
;
A
#
# COMPACT_ATOMS: atom_id res chain seq x y z
N MET A 1 11.41 -13.92 -6.52
CA MET A 1 11.18 -15.06 -5.60
C MET A 1 10.46 -14.62 -4.33
N SER A 2 9.14 -14.35 -4.35
CA SER A 2 8.44 -13.93 -3.13
C SER A 2 8.09 -15.11 -2.19
N THR A 3 7.22 -16.04 -2.60
CA THR A 3 6.74 -17.12 -1.74
C THR A 3 7.58 -18.41 -1.80
N TYR A 4 8.55 -18.48 -2.72
CA TYR A 4 9.41 -19.65 -2.94
C TYR A 4 9.99 -20.21 -1.64
N ARG A 5 9.72 -21.50 -1.35
CA ARG A 5 10.15 -22.28 -0.17
C ARG A 5 9.61 -21.79 1.20
N LEU A 6 8.68 -20.85 1.25
CA LEU A 6 8.07 -20.43 2.54
C LEU A 6 7.14 -21.50 3.13
N ASP A 7 6.60 -22.41 2.31
CA ASP A 7 5.94 -23.62 2.78
C ASP A 7 6.87 -24.46 3.66
N LYS A 8 8.14 -24.59 3.28
CA LYS A 8 9.19 -25.28 4.05
C LYS A 8 9.62 -24.51 5.30
N LEU A 9 9.36 -23.21 5.38
CA LEU A 9 9.58 -22.43 6.59
C LEU A 9 8.47 -22.68 7.62
N LEU A 10 7.21 -22.69 7.17
CA LEU A 10 6.04 -22.66 8.06
C LEU A 10 5.42 -24.04 8.32
N ALA A 11 5.73 -25.03 7.49
CA ALA A 11 5.35 -26.43 7.66
C ALA A 11 6.49 -27.40 7.27
N PRO A 12 7.70 -27.30 7.89
CA PRO A 12 8.79 -28.25 7.62
C PRO A 12 8.46 -29.65 8.12
N ARG A 13 8.98 -30.68 7.43
CA ARG A 13 8.92 -32.08 7.90
C ARG A 13 10.13 -32.47 8.74
N SER A 14 11.23 -31.75 8.60
CA SER A 14 12.47 -31.98 9.35
C SER A 14 13.23 -30.68 9.60
N ILE A 15 13.83 -30.56 10.78
CA ILE A 15 14.55 -29.38 11.24
C ILE A 15 15.90 -29.79 11.83
N ALA A 16 16.98 -29.14 11.39
CA ALA A 16 18.29 -29.28 12.04
C ALA A 16 18.70 -28.01 12.81
N VAL A 17 19.18 -28.18 14.04
CA VAL A 17 19.64 -27.09 14.91
C VAL A 17 21.17 -27.03 14.90
N VAL A 18 21.73 -26.16 14.07
CA VAL A 18 23.17 -25.97 13.92
C VAL A 18 23.70 -25.03 15.00
N GLY A 19 24.58 -25.56 15.85
CA GLY A 19 25.02 -24.89 17.07
C GLY A 19 24.27 -25.35 18.32
N ALA A 20 23.52 -26.45 18.25
CA ALA A 20 22.98 -27.15 19.42
C ALA A 20 24.10 -27.45 20.42
N SER A 21 23.86 -27.27 21.71
CA SER A 21 24.85 -27.50 22.76
C SER A 21 24.15 -27.89 24.05
N PRO A 22 24.73 -28.73 24.93
CA PRO A 22 24.16 -28.99 26.26
C PRO A 22 24.39 -27.83 27.24
N ARG A 23 25.11 -26.77 26.84
CA ARG A 23 25.45 -25.64 27.71
C ARG A 23 24.18 -24.86 28.10
N PRO A 24 23.88 -24.74 29.42
CA PRO A 24 22.77 -23.92 29.90
C PRO A 24 22.85 -22.48 29.40
N GLY A 25 21.71 -21.92 28.99
CA GLY A 25 21.61 -20.56 28.46
C GLY A 25 22.16 -20.36 27.04
N SER A 26 22.63 -21.42 26.36
CA SER A 26 23.00 -21.31 24.95
C SER A 26 21.77 -21.25 24.05
N LEU A 27 21.79 -20.41 23.01
CA LEU A 27 20.67 -20.29 22.07
C LEU A 27 20.33 -21.62 21.40
N GLY A 28 21.34 -22.39 20.97
CA GLY A 28 21.12 -23.69 20.34
C GLY A 28 20.39 -24.69 21.25
N LEU A 29 20.65 -24.66 22.56
CA LEU A 29 19.89 -25.46 23.54
C LEU A 29 18.44 -24.97 23.63
N THR A 30 18.23 -23.65 23.72
CA THR A 30 16.89 -23.06 23.84
C THR A 30 16.02 -23.39 22.64
N PHE A 31 16.53 -23.26 21.40
CA PHE A 31 15.80 -23.65 20.20
C PHE A 31 15.41 -25.13 20.22
N LEU A 32 16.35 -26.01 20.57
CA LEU A 32 16.09 -27.45 20.63
C LEU A 32 15.00 -27.78 21.66
N ARG A 33 15.11 -27.20 22.87
CA ARG A 33 14.11 -27.38 23.93
C ARG A 33 12.74 -26.84 23.54
N ASN A 34 12.67 -25.69 22.89
CA ASN A 34 11.41 -25.10 22.46
C ASN A 34 10.73 -25.93 21.36
N LEU A 35 11.50 -26.50 20.44
CA LEU A 35 10.96 -27.43 19.43
C LEU A 35 10.40 -28.72 20.07
N VAL A 36 11.13 -29.29 21.03
CA VAL A 36 10.69 -30.50 21.77
C VAL A 36 9.47 -30.19 22.64
N ALA A 37 9.51 -29.12 23.44
CA ALA A 37 8.42 -28.70 24.32
C ALA A 37 7.18 -28.24 23.54
N GLY A 38 7.36 -27.68 22.34
CA GLY A 38 6.28 -27.34 21.43
C GLY A 38 5.55 -28.57 20.87
N GLY A 39 6.18 -29.75 20.91
CA GLY A 39 5.62 -31.01 20.39
C GLY A 39 5.72 -31.13 18.88
N PHE A 40 6.78 -30.60 18.26
CA PHE A 40 7.00 -30.72 16.82
C PHE A 40 7.03 -32.20 16.39
N GLU A 41 6.20 -32.55 15.41
CA GLU A 41 5.98 -33.95 15.00
C GLU A 41 6.97 -34.44 13.93
N GLY A 42 7.74 -33.52 13.32
CA GLY A 42 8.75 -33.85 12.32
C GLY A 42 10.10 -34.29 12.92
N GLN A 43 11.06 -34.63 12.06
CA GLN A 43 12.38 -35.07 12.50
C GLN A 43 13.22 -33.89 13.03
N LEU A 44 13.89 -34.09 14.18
CA LEU A 44 14.77 -33.09 14.80
C LEU A 44 16.21 -33.58 14.83
N PHE A 45 17.12 -32.76 14.30
CA PHE A 45 18.55 -33.09 14.23
C PHE A 45 19.41 -32.04 14.94
N PRO A 46 19.92 -32.30 16.15
CA PRO A 46 20.99 -31.50 16.73
C PRO A 46 22.27 -31.62 15.91
N VAL A 47 22.92 -30.50 15.59
CA VAL A 47 24.19 -30.49 14.84
C VAL A 47 25.27 -29.77 15.64
N ASN A 48 26.26 -30.54 16.09
CA ASN A 48 27.45 -30.08 16.81
C ASN A 48 28.61 -31.09 16.64
N PRO A 49 29.82 -30.65 16.24
CA PRO A 49 30.98 -31.55 16.03
C PRO A 49 31.57 -32.16 17.29
N HIS A 50 31.22 -31.67 18.49
CA HIS A 50 31.83 -32.06 19.76
C HIS A 50 30.96 -32.99 20.63
N HIS A 51 29.74 -33.30 20.19
CA HIS A 51 28.79 -34.10 20.97
C HIS A 51 28.14 -35.18 20.10
N ALA A 52 27.99 -36.38 20.66
CA ALA A 52 27.27 -37.49 20.01
C ALA A 52 25.76 -37.49 20.33
N GLU A 53 25.36 -36.84 21.43
CA GLU A 53 23.96 -36.76 21.87
C GLU A 53 23.71 -35.43 22.60
N ILE A 54 22.53 -34.83 22.40
CA ILE A 54 22.06 -33.61 23.08
C ILE A 54 20.55 -33.74 23.36
N GLU A 55 20.11 -33.51 24.60
CA GLU A 55 18.71 -33.62 25.04
C GLU A 55 18.04 -34.95 24.64
N GLY A 56 18.77 -36.06 24.70
CA GLY A 56 18.26 -37.40 24.34
C GLY A 56 18.21 -37.68 22.84
N LEU A 57 18.66 -36.75 22.00
CA LEU A 57 18.64 -36.85 20.54
C LEU A 57 20.06 -37.09 19.99
N THR A 58 20.17 -37.97 19.00
CA THR A 58 21.44 -38.21 18.29
C THR A 58 21.94 -36.93 17.63
N CYS A 59 23.16 -36.53 17.98
CA CYS A 59 23.79 -35.31 17.48
C CYS A 59 24.79 -35.64 16.37
N TYR A 60 24.74 -34.85 15.29
CA TYR A 60 25.56 -35.05 14.11
C TYR A 60 26.65 -33.98 14.00
N ALA A 61 27.81 -34.33 13.47
CA ALA A 61 28.93 -33.40 13.41
C ALA A 61 28.79 -32.30 12.34
N SER A 62 27.96 -32.53 11.31
CA SER A 62 27.75 -31.62 10.17
C SER A 62 26.45 -31.95 9.44
N LEU A 63 25.94 -31.03 8.62
CA LEU A 63 24.70 -31.22 7.84
C LEU A 63 24.83 -32.36 6.82
N SER A 64 26.01 -32.51 6.24
CA SER A 64 26.37 -33.59 5.29
C SER A 64 26.35 -35.00 5.88
N LYS A 65 26.32 -35.14 7.21
CA LYS A 65 26.24 -36.45 7.89
C LYS A 65 24.85 -36.82 8.36
N LEU A 66 23.85 -35.95 8.11
CA LEU A 66 22.47 -36.24 8.46
C LEU A 66 21.93 -37.40 7.60
N PRO A 67 21.00 -38.21 8.14
CA PRO A 67 20.41 -39.32 7.40
C PRO A 67 19.54 -38.84 6.22
N GLU A 68 19.01 -37.63 6.32
CA GLU A 68 18.24 -36.95 5.28
C GLU A 68 18.53 -35.45 5.25
N THR A 69 18.31 -34.81 4.10
CA THR A 69 18.39 -33.35 3.98
C THR A 69 17.24 -32.71 4.75
N PRO A 70 17.51 -31.83 5.73
CA PRO A 70 16.45 -31.16 6.47
C PRO A 70 15.73 -30.11 5.59
N ASP A 71 14.40 -30.00 5.74
CA ASP A 71 13.64 -28.93 5.09
C ASP A 71 14.10 -27.54 5.60
N LEU A 72 14.35 -27.42 6.91
CA LEU A 72 14.70 -26.18 7.61
C LEU A 72 15.94 -26.35 8.49
N ILE A 73 16.82 -25.34 8.53
CA ILE A 73 17.89 -25.26 9.54
C ILE A 73 17.72 -24.04 10.44
N VAL A 74 18.05 -24.18 11.72
CA VAL A 74 18.22 -23.08 12.67
C VAL A 74 19.70 -22.91 12.95
N VAL A 75 20.23 -21.71 12.71
CA VAL A 75 21.66 -21.40 12.82
C VAL A 75 21.90 -20.51 14.04
N ALA A 76 22.55 -21.08 15.05
CA ALA A 76 22.90 -20.45 16.32
C ALA A 76 24.41 -20.54 16.62
N VAL A 77 25.24 -20.38 15.59
CA VAL A 77 26.72 -20.41 15.69
C VAL A 77 27.31 -18.99 15.68
N PRO A 78 28.58 -18.79 16.13
CA PRO A 78 29.23 -17.48 16.04
C PRO A 78 29.25 -16.92 14.61
N PRO A 79 29.23 -15.58 14.42
CA PRO A 79 29.12 -14.94 13.11
C PRO A 79 30.07 -15.50 12.06
N GLN A 80 31.35 -15.69 12.43
CA GLN A 80 32.40 -16.11 11.50
C GLN A 80 32.17 -17.52 10.91
N ARG A 81 31.30 -18.33 11.54
CA ARG A 81 30.97 -19.69 11.09
C ARG A 81 29.72 -19.75 10.22
N VAL A 82 28.88 -18.71 10.22
CA VAL A 82 27.58 -18.71 9.54
C VAL A 82 27.73 -18.95 8.03
N LEU A 83 28.67 -18.26 7.37
CA LEU A 83 28.90 -18.44 5.93
C LEU A 83 29.22 -19.89 5.56
N GLY A 84 30.08 -20.56 6.33
CA GLY A 84 30.44 -21.96 6.09
C GLY A 84 29.25 -22.90 6.25
N VAL A 85 28.39 -22.66 7.26
CA VAL A 85 27.15 -23.41 7.45
C VAL A 85 26.20 -23.23 6.28
N ILE A 86 26.01 -22.00 5.81
CA ILE A 86 25.11 -21.69 4.70
C ILE A 86 25.60 -22.28 3.38
N GLN A 87 26.92 -22.27 3.14
CA GLN A 87 27.51 -22.95 1.98
C GLN A 87 27.36 -24.47 2.04
N GLU A 88 27.43 -25.08 3.22
CA GLU A 88 27.16 -26.51 3.39
C GLU A 88 25.68 -26.81 3.18
N ALA A 89 24.79 -26.03 3.79
CA ALA A 89 23.34 -26.15 3.65
C ALA A 89 22.88 -26.08 2.18
N GLY A 90 23.43 -25.11 1.42
CA GLY A 90 23.17 -24.99 -0.01
C GLY A 90 23.62 -26.22 -0.82
N ARG A 91 24.77 -26.82 -0.48
CA ARG A 91 25.28 -28.04 -1.13
C ARG A 91 24.45 -29.28 -0.83
N VAL A 92 23.96 -29.41 0.40
CA VAL A 92 23.10 -30.54 0.83
C VAL A 92 21.66 -30.38 0.32
N GLY A 93 21.29 -29.18 -0.13
CA GLY A 93 19.98 -28.91 -0.72
C GLY A 93 18.91 -28.46 0.30
N VAL A 94 19.33 -27.88 1.42
CA VAL A 94 18.40 -27.32 2.43
C VAL A 94 17.52 -26.23 1.78
N SER A 95 16.24 -26.20 2.18
CA SER A 95 15.29 -25.25 1.60
C SER A 95 15.36 -23.87 2.24
N VAL A 96 15.37 -23.81 3.57
CA VAL A 96 15.33 -22.55 4.34
C VAL A 96 16.30 -22.57 5.53
N ALA A 97 16.86 -21.41 5.87
CA ALA A 97 17.67 -21.20 7.06
C ALA A 97 17.13 -20.04 7.92
N ILE A 98 16.89 -20.28 9.21
CA ILE A 98 16.68 -19.25 10.23
C ILE A 98 18.03 -18.94 10.86
N ILE A 99 18.50 -17.70 10.72
CA ILE A 99 19.77 -17.26 11.30
C ILE A 99 19.48 -16.38 12.52
N ALA A 100 19.67 -16.95 13.71
CA ALA A 100 19.50 -16.21 14.96
C ALA A 100 20.70 -15.28 15.26
N THR A 101 21.87 -15.65 14.75
CA THR A 101 23.13 -14.94 14.99
C THR A 101 23.07 -13.49 14.53
N ALA A 102 23.47 -12.56 15.41
CA ALA A 102 23.58 -11.13 15.15
C ALA A 102 25.02 -10.70 14.78
N GLY A 103 25.22 -9.43 14.41
CA GLY A 103 26.56 -8.85 14.25
C GLY A 103 27.29 -9.23 12.95
N MET A 104 26.55 -9.49 11.87
CA MET A 104 27.13 -9.84 10.55
C MET A 104 27.34 -8.64 9.60
N GLY A 105 26.96 -7.43 10.04
CA GLY A 105 27.08 -6.20 9.25
C GLY A 105 25.97 -6.04 8.20
N TYR A 106 25.91 -4.84 7.59
CA TYR A 106 24.94 -4.48 6.54
C TYR A 106 25.64 -3.78 5.37
N GLY A 107 25.19 -4.05 4.14
CA GLY A 107 25.74 -3.47 2.91
C GLY A 107 26.68 -4.41 2.14
N GLU A 108 27.11 -3.97 0.96
CA GLU A 108 27.97 -4.76 0.06
C GLU A 108 29.28 -5.19 0.73
N GLY A 109 29.70 -6.43 0.46
CA GLY A 109 30.97 -6.99 0.94
C GLY A 109 30.98 -7.41 2.41
N THR A 110 29.92 -7.11 3.17
CA THR A 110 29.75 -7.59 4.56
C THR A 110 29.54 -9.09 4.63
N LEU A 111 29.62 -9.66 5.84
CA LEU A 111 29.36 -11.08 6.05
C LEU A 111 27.91 -11.45 5.70
N SER A 112 26.94 -10.60 6.05
CA SER A 112 25.54 -10.75 5.66
C SER A 112 25.36 -10.82 4.14
N ASP A 113 26.06 -9.96 3.39
CA ASP A 113 25.98 -9.95 1.93
C ASP A 113 26.58 -11.22 1.31
N LYS A 114 27.73 -11.68 1.82
CA LYS A 114 28.34 -12.97 1.41
C LYS A 114 27.43 -14.16 1.69
N VAL A 115 26.76 -14.17 2.85
CA VAL A 115 25.78 -15.19 3.24
C VAL A 115 24.59 -15.20 2.28
N ARG A 116 24.03 -14.02 1.97
CA ARG A 116 22.94 -13.85 1.00
C ARG A 116 23.32 -14.35 -0.39
N ILE A 117 24.51 -14.01 -0.88
CA ILE A 117 25.02 -14.48 -2.18
C ILE A 117 25.17 -16.00 -2.19
N ALA A 118 25.77 -16.58 -1.15
CA ALA A 118 25.95 -18.03 -1.04
C ALA A 118 24.61 -18.78 -0.99
N ALA A 119 23.61 -18.27 -0.27
CA ALA A 119 22.28 -18.87 -0.20
C ALA A 119 21.55 -18.82 -1.55
N ARG A 120 21.57 -17.64 -2.21
CA ARG A 120 20.94 -17.45 -3.52
C ARG A 120 21.49 -18.39 -4.61
N ALA A 121 22.79 -18.70 -4.58
CA ALA A 121 23.40 -19.61 -5.55
C ALA A 121 22.79 -21.04 -5.53
N HIS A 122 22.16 -21.42 -4.42
CA HIS A 122 21.52 -22.74 -4.23
C HIS A 122 20.00 -22.66 -4.05
N GLY A 123 19.39 -21.48 -4.23
CA GLY A 123 17.97 -21.25 -3.95
C GLY A 123 17.59 -21.39 -2.46
N LEU A 124 18.55 -21.41 -1.55
CA LEU A 124 18.30 -21.43 -0.11
C LEU A 124 17.75 -20.07 0.33
N ARG A 125 16.61 -20.07 1.06
CA ARG A 125 16.02 -18.84 1.61
C ARG A 125 16.51 -18.57 3.02
N ILE A 126 16.62 -17.30 3.40
CA ILE A 126 17.09 -16.88 4.74
C ILE A 126 16.05 -16.04 5.47
N ILE A 127 15.75 -16.43 6.71
CA ILE A 127 15.08 -15.62 7.73
C ILE A 127 16.13 -15.06 8.70
N GLY A 128 16.03 -13.79 9.02
CA GLY A 128 17.05 -13.07 9.77
C GLY A 128 18.07 -12.40 8.85
N PRO A 129 19.35 -12.30 9.27
CA PRO A 129 19.89 -12.67 10.56
C PRO A 129 19.34 -11.82 11.72
N ASN A 130 19.88 -12.01 12.93
CA ASN A 130 19.51 -11.20 14.10
C ASN A 130 18.00 -11.25 14.39
N CYS A 131 17.45 -12.46 14.44
CA CYS A 131 16.03 -12.68 14.67
C CYS A 131 15.79 -13.58 15.88
N ILE A 132 14.59 -13.51 16.47
CA ILE A 132 14.20 -14.45 17.54
C ILE A 132 13.81 -15.84 17.00
N GLY A 133 13.54 -15.94 15.70
CA GLY A 133 13.12 -17.15 15.01
C GLY A 133 11.67 -17.12 14.54
N VAL A 134 11.09 -18.30 14.33
CA VAL A 134 9.75 -18.47 13.76
C VAL A 134 8.93 -19.43 14.62
N LEU A 135 7.68 -19.06 14.87
CA LEU A 135 6.69 -19.93 15.50
C LEU A 135 5.57 -20.23 14.51
N ALA A 136 5.22 -21.50 14.34
CA ALA A 136 4.06 -21.95 13.57
C ALA A 136 3.22 -22.91 14.44
N PRO A 137 2.33 -22.37 15.30
CA PRO A 137 1.61 -23.17 16.30
C PRO A 137 0.78 -24.31 15.73
N ARG A 138 0.27 -24.17 14.51
CA ARG A 138 -0.58 -25.18 13.85
C ARG A 138 0.14 -26.47 13.54
N VAL A 139 1.45 -26.39 13.27
CA VAL A 139 2.34 -27.54 13.06
C VAL A 139 3.22 -27.80 14.30
N LYS A 140 2.83 -27.23 15.45
CA LYS A 140 3.53 -27.40 16.74
C LYS A 140 5.01 -27.02 16.71
N MET A 141 5.37 -26.10 15.81
CA MET A 141 6.76 -25.65 15.64
C MET A 141 7.02 -24.37 16.44
N ASN A 142 7.92 -24.44 17.41
CA ASN A 142 8.53 -23.28 18.06
C ASN A 142 10.04 -23.25 17.77
N ALA A 143 10.39 -22.84 16.55
CA ALA A 143 11.78 -22.60 16.14
C ALA A 143 12.20 -21.17 16.53
N SER A 144 12.05 -20.85 17.82
CA SER A 144 12.41 -19.54 18.39
C SER A 144 13.06 -19.69 19.77
N PHE A 145 13.64 -18.61 20.30
CA PHE A 145 14.03 -18.51 21.71
C PHE A 145 13.07 -17.65 22.56
N ALA A 146 11.79 -17.54 22.16
CA ALA A 146 10.76 -16.94 23.00
C ALA A 146 10.53 -17.77 24.29
N ALA A 147 10.11 -17.09 25.36
CA ALA A 147 9.89 -17.73 26.67
C ALA A 147 8.69 -18.68 26.69
N HIS A 148 7.64 -18.35 25.93
CA HIS A 148 6.43 -19.17 25.79
C HIS A 148 6.15 -19.49 24.32
N SER A 149 5.43 -20.60 24.09
CA SER A 149 4.91 -20.94 22.78
C SER A 149 3.62 -20.16 22.50
N ALA A 150 3.43 -19.75 21.24
CA ALA A 150 2.17 -19.16 20.81
C ALA A 150 1.08 -20.25 20.67
N ARG A 151 -0.17 -19.88 20.97
CA ARG A 151 -1.32 -20.78 20.79
C ARG A 151 -1.78 -20.78 19.32
N PRO A 152 -2.35 -21.90 18.82
CA PRO A 152 -2.96 -21.91 17.49
C PRO A 152 -4.10 -20.90 17.36
N GLY A 153 -4.06 -20.12 16.28
CA GLY A 153 -5.12 -19.20 15.89
C GLY A 153 -5.00 -18.79 14.44
N ASP A 154 -5.48 -17.60 14.09
CA ASP A 154 -5.62 -17.12 12.71
C ASP A 154 -5.02 -15.73 12.47
N LEU A 155 -4.19 -15.24 13.40
CA LEU A 155 -3.39 -14.02 13.21
C LEU A 155 -1.97 -14.37 12.76
N ALA A 156 -1.46 -13.70 11.73
CA ALA A 156 -0.05 -13.74 11.39
C ALA A 156 0.65 -12.51 11.96
N LEU A 157 1.80 -12.69 12.61
CA LEU A 157 2.67 -11.60 13.04
C LEU A 157 3.97 -11.62 12.25
N VAL A 158 4.30 -10.51 11.60
CA VAL A 158 5.58 -10.30 10.92
C VAL A 158 6.27 -9.10 11.55
N SER A 159 7.39 -9.34 12.22
CA SER A 159 8.08 -8.31 12.98
C SER A 159 9.55 -8.22 12.62
N GLN A 160 10.01 -7.01 12.32
CA GLN A 160 11.44 -6.73 12.24
C GLN A 160 12.12 -6.78 13.62
N SER A 161 11.45 -6.33 14.68
CA SER A 161 11.98 -6.36 16.04
C SER A 161 11.68 -7.70 16.72
N GLY A 162 12.74 -8.41 17.12
CA GLY A 162 12.61 -9.64 17.89
C GLY A 162 12.01 -9.44 19.28
N ALA A 163 12.33 -8.31 19.95
CA ALA A 163 11.79 -7.99 21.27
C ALA A 163 10.28 -7.73 21.22
N VAL A 164 9.80 -7.03 20.20
CA VAL A 164 8.36 -6.79 20.00
C VAL A 164 7.64 -8.11 19.67
N ALA A 165 8.23 -8.96 18.83
CA ALA A 165 7.67 -10.28 18.56
C ALA A 165 7.53 -11.13 19.83
N ALA A 166 8.58 -11.16 20.67
CA ALA A 166 8.56 -11.86 21.95
C ALA A 166 7.49 -11.30 22.91
N GLY A 167 7.39 -9.97 23.01
CA GLY A 167 6.39 -9.31 23.85
C GLY A 167 4.95 -9.61 23.41
N LEU A 168 4.69 -9.67 22.10
CA LEU A 168 3.39 -10.08 21.55
C LEU A 168 3.04 -11.53 21.86
N VAL A 169 4.03 -12.44 21.81
CA VAL A 169 3.84 -13.84 22.22
C VAL A 169 3.45 -13.92 23.69
N GLU A 170 4.16 -13.19 24.56
CA GLU A 170 3.89 -13.16 26.00
C GLU A 170 2.50 -12.61 26.31
N TRP A 171 2.17 -11.47 25.72
CA TRP A 171 0.87 -10.83 25.86
C TRP A 171 -0.27 -11.76 25.39
N ALA A 172 -0.10 -12.42 24.25
CA ALA A 172 -1.13 -13.29 23.70
C ALA A 172 -1.31 -14.60 24.49
N ALA A 173 -0.24 -15.11 25.12
CA ALA A 173 -0.30 -16.28 25.97
C ALA A 173 -1.24 -16.08 27.17
N GLN A 174 -1.32 -14.84 27.68
CA GLN A 174 -2.16 -14.44 28.80
C GLN A 174 -3.62 -14.15 28.40
N ARG A 175 -3.88 -13.74 27.14
CA ARG A 175 -5.21 -13.32 26.66
C ARG A 175 -5.93 -14.30 25.72
N HIS A 176 -5.44 -15.54 25.63
CA HIS A 176 -6.01 -16.57 24.74
C HIS A 176 -6.09 -16.12 23.27
N VAL A 177 -5.20 -15.23 22.82
CA VAL A 177 -5.08 -14.82 21.42
C VAL A 177 -4.13 -15.79 20.71
N GLY A 178 -4.58 -16.34 19.59
CA GLY A 178 -3.83 -17.35 18.85
C GLY A 178 -3.25 -16.82 17.53
N PHE A 179 -2.14 -17.42 17.10
CA PHE A 179 -1.46 -17.09 15.85
C PHE A 179 -1.49 -18.25 14.86
N SER A 180 -1.60 -17.94 13.57
CA SER A 180 -1.27 -18.87 12.49
C SER A 180 0.24 -19.04 12.39
N ALA A 181 0.98 -17.93 12.42
CA ALA A 181 2.43 -17.90 12.45
C ALA A 181 2.98 -16.59 13.03
N ILE A 182 4.21 -16.65 13.51
CA ILE A 182 4.99 -15.50 13.98
C ILE A 182 6.36 -15.57 13.32
N VAL A 183 6.68 -14.57 12.52
CA VAL A 183 7.93 -14.49 11.75
C VAL A 183 8.73 -13.29 12.25
N SER A 184 9.82 -13.56 12.98
CA SER A 184 10.81 -12.53 13.29
C SER A 184 11.77 -12.40 12.12
N LEU A 185 11.73 -11.27 11.43
CA LEU A 185 12.53 -11.04 10.23
C LEU A 185 13.95 -10.54 10.52
N GLY A 186 14.16 -9.86 11.66
CA GLY A 186 15.46 -9.27 11.99
C GLY A 186 15.97 -8.34 10.88
N ASP A 187 17.21 -8.56 10.45
CA ASP A 187 17.89 -7.69 9.47
C ASP A 187 17.33 -7.83 8.04
N LYS A 188 16.49 -8.83 7.74
CA LYS A 188 15.83 -9.04 6.42
C LYS A 188 16.81 -9.10 5.24
N VAL A 189 17.85 -9.94 5.31
CA VAL A 189 18.85 -10.01 4.21
C VAL A 189 18.34 -10.72 2.95
N ASP A 190 17.27 -11.52 3.07
CA ASP A 190 16.65 -12.23 1.96
C ASP A 190 15.12 -12.19 2.01
N VAL A 191 14.49 -12.90 2.94
CA VAL A 191 13.03 -12.86 3.10
C VAL A 191 12.63 -11.54 3.77
N ASP A 192 11.64 -10.86 3.19
CA ASP A 192 11.12 -9.57 3.67
C ASP A 192 9.61 -9.57 3.94
N PHE A 193 9.07 -8.40 4.27
CA PHE A 193 7.64 -8.21 4.55
C PHE A 193 6.75 -8.59 3.38
N SER A 194 7.19 -8.32 2.15
CA SER A 194 6.41 -8.57 0.94
C SER A 194 6.22 -10.07 0.72
N ASP A 195 7.28 -10.84 0.96
CA ASP A 195 7.25 -12.32 0.87
C ASP A 195 6.24 -12.91 1.86
N CYS A 196 6.27 -12.41 3.10
CA CYS A 196 5.35 -12.82 4.14
C CYS A 196 3.90 -12.40 3.82
N LEU A 197 3.70 -11.18 3.31
CA LEU A 197 2.39 -10.66 2.93
C LEU A 197 1.76 -11.50 1.82
N ASP A 198 2.53 -11.85 0.78
CA ASP A 198 2.06 -12.71 -0.29
C ASP A 198 1.67 -14.09 0.24
N PHE A 199 2.53 -14.72 1.05
CA PHE A 199 2.23 -16.02 1.65
C PHE A 199 0.97 -15.97 2.51
N PHE A 200 0.90 -15.04 3.45
CA PHE A 200 -0.24 -14.94 4.38
C PHE A 200 -1.50 -14.42 3.71
N SER A 201 -1.43 -13.75 2.57
CA SER A 201 -2.62 -13.38 1.78
C SER A 201 -3.28 -14.62 1.17
N ALA A 202 -2.49 -15.57 0.67
CA ALA A 202 -2.97 -16.81 0.07
C ALA A 202 -3.35 -17.88 1.12
N ASP A 203 -2.72 -17.87 2.30
CA ASP A 203 -3.00 -18.84 3.36
C ASP A 203 -4.42 -18.72 3.91
N SER A 204 -5.30 -19.67 3.59
CA SER A 204 -6.67 -19.75 4.14
C SER A 204 -6.71 -19.81 5.68
N GLY A 205 -5.61 -20.24 6.29
CA GLY A 205 -5.43 -20.27 7.72
C GLY A 205 -5.33 -18.90 8.38
N THR A 206 -4.77 -17.93 7.68
CA THR A 206 -4.54 -16.59 8.22
C THR A 206 -5.71 -15.69 7.86
N ARG A 207 -6.34 -15.07 8.86
CA ARG A 207 -7.44 -14.12 8.69
C ARG A 207 -6.98 -12.66 8.70
N ALA A 208 -5.99 -12.32 9.52
CA ALA A 208 -5.45 -10.96 9.61
C ALA A 208 -3.93 -10.99 9.85
N ILE A 209 -3.26 -9.91 9.44
CA ILE A 209 -1.80 -9.80 9.43
C ILE A 209 -1.39 -8.58 10.26
N LEU A 210 -0.46 -8.77 11.20
CA LEU A 210 0.12 -7.73 12.04
C LEU A 210 1.57 -7.49 11.60
N LEU A 211 1.93 -6.25 11.34
CA LEU A 211 3.26 -5.85 10.87
C LEU A 211 3.92 -4.89 11.85
N TYR A 212 5.15 -5.19 12.27
CA TYR A 212 6.04 -4.23 12.91
C TYR A 212 7.20 -3.88 11.97
N ILE A 213 7.21 -2.65 11.47
CA ILE A 213 8.13 -2.17 10.43
C ILE A 213 9.03 -1.07 11.01
N GLU A 214 10.34 -1.20 10.79
CA GLU A 214 11.29 -0.10 11.03
C GLU A 214 11.71 0.52 9.70
N SER A 215 11.96 -0.32 8.69
CA SER A 215 12.33 0.09 7.33
C SER A 215 11.82 -0.88 6.26
N ILE A 216 11.58 -0.34 5.07
CA ILE A 216 11.24 -1.09 3.85
C ILE A 216 12.42 -0.97 2.87
N GLY A 217 12.92 -2.12 2.40
CA GLY A 217 14.04 -2.16 1.44
C GLY A 217 13.59 -1.98 -0.01
N ASN A 218 12.54 -2.70 -0.43
CA ASN A 218 11.99 -2.63 -1.79
C ASN A 218 10.53 -2.14 -1.73
N ALA A 219 10.32 -0.85 -1.98
CA ALA A 219 9.00 -0.24 -1.92
C ALA A 219 8.02 -0.79 -2.96
N GLN A 220 8.47 -1.04 -4.19
CA GLN A 220 7.59 -1.57 -5.25
C GLN A 220 7.07 -2.97 -4.90
N LYS A 221 7.96 -3.86 -4.47
CA LYS A 221 7.61 -5.21 -4.02
C LYS A 221 6.67 -5.15 -2.80
N PHE A 222 6.96 -4.27 -1.84
CA PHE A 222 6.12 -4.09 -0.66
C PHE A 222 4.73 -3.57 -1.01
N MET A 223 4.63 -2.49 -1.80
CA MET A 223 3.34 -1.89 -2.19
C MET A 223 2.47 -2.87 -2.96
N SER A 224 3.07 -3.67 -3.84
CA SER A 224 2.38 -4.73 -4.57
C SER A 224 1.79 -5.79 -3.63
N ALA A 225 2.62 -6.38 -2.76
CA ALA A 225 2.18 -7.41 -1.82
C ALA A 225 1.19 -6.87 -0.76
N ALA A 226 1.42 -5.66 -0.27
CA ALA A 226 0.58 -5.00 0.73
C ALA A 226 -0.82 -4.70 0.18
N ARG A 227 -0.93 -4.16 -1.04
CA ARG A 227 -2.22 -3.92 -1.70
C ARG A 227 -2.97 -5.22 -1.96
N ALA A 228 -2.26 -6.26 -2.43
CA ALA A 228 -2.86 -7.57 -2.65
C ALA A 228 -3.42 -8.16 -1.35
N ALA A 229 -2.64 -8.12 -0.26
CA ALA A 229 -3.06 -8.60 1.05
C ALA A 229 -4.25 -7.79 1.63
N ALA A 230 -4.19 -6.45 1.58
CA ALA A 230 -5.22 -5.58 2.14
C ALA A 230 -6.59 -5.74 1.46
N ARG A 231 -6.63 -6.06 0.17
CA ARG A 231 -7.87 -6.36 -0.57
C ARG A 231 -8.62 -7.57 -0.02
N VAL A 232 -7.92 -8.52 0.60
CA VAL A 232 -8.52 -9.79 1.06
C VAL A 232 -8.56 -9.92 2.57
N LYS A 233 -7.63 -9.30 3.30
CA LYS A 233 -7.44 -9.47 4.74
C LYS A 233 -7.09 -8.15 5.43
N PRO A 234 -7.52 -7.93 6.68
CA PRO A 234 -7.03 -6.82 7.49
C PRO A 234 -5.52 -6.93 7.70
N VAL A 235 -4.81 -5.83 7.40
CA VAL A 235 -3.37 -5.72 7.67
C VAL A 235 -3.14 -4.51 8.56
N VAL A 236 -2.67 -4.75 9.79
CA VAL A 236 -2.37 -3.72 10.78
C VAL A 236 -0.87 -3.49 10.81
N VAL A 237 -0.44 -2.23 10.79
CA VAL A 237 0.97 -1.86 10.73
C VAL A 237 1.33 -0.86 11.81
N ILE A 238 2.45 -1.10 12.48
CA ILE A 238 3.14 -0.11 13.30
C ILE A 238 4.49 0.24 12.65
N LYS A 239 4.77 1.53 12.54
CA LYS A 239 6.04 2.08 12.05
C LYS A 239 6.82 2.71 13.18
N ALA A 240 7.97 2.12 13.50
CA ALA A 240 8.91 2.67 14.47
C ALA A 240 9.78 3.78 13.84
N GLY A 241 10.43 4.61 14.68
CA GLY A 241 11.37 5.65 14.20
C GLY A 241 10.70 6.83 13.48
N ARG A 242 9.58 7.34 14.03
CA ARG A 242 8.73 8.38 13.40
C ARG A 242 9.33 9.79 13.37
N HIS A 243 10.27 10.09 14.26
CA HIS A 243 10.82 11.44 14.42
C HIS A 243 12.23 11.54 13.83
N ALA A 244 12.34 12.30 12.74
CA ALA A 244 13.56 12.51 12.00
C ALA A 244 14.40 13.65 12.60
N GLN A 245 15.18 13.39 13.65
CA GLN A 245 16.32 14.26 13.97
C GLN A 245 17.41 14.25 12.86
N GLY A 246 17.18 13.57 11.73
CA GLY A 246 18.10 13.41 10.60
C GLY A 246 17.66 13.96 9.24
N ALA A 247 16.57 14.72 9.12
CA ALA A 247 16.20 15.34 7.83
C ALA A 247 16.93 16.67 7.61
N LYS A 248 18.26 16.65 7.47
CA LYS A 248 19.06 17.79 7.01
C LYS A 248 19.76 17.42 5.71
N ALA A 249 19.11 17.72 4.57
CA ALA A 249 19.71 18.00 3.25
C ALA A 249 18.65 17.90 2.12
N ALA A 250 17.65 18.77 2.10
CA ALA A 250 16.74 18.93 0.96
C ALA A 250 16.87 20.34 0.37
N ALA A 251 16.79 20.47 -0.97
CA ALA A 251 17.07 21.73 -1.66
C ALA A 251 15.79 22.55 -1.99
N THR A 252 14.61 21.92 -2.07
CA THR A 252 13.29 22.58 -2.18
C THR A 252 12.50 22.55 -0.87
N HIS A 253 11.49 23.43 -0.72
CA HIS A 253 10.59 23.41 0.43
C HIS A 253 9.83 22.09 0.49
N THR A 254 9.36 21.58 -0.66
CA THR A 254 8.65 20.30 -0.73
C THR A 254 9.53 19.12 -0.28
N GLY A 255 10.81 19.06 -0.66
CA GLY A 255 11.75 18.03 -0.20
C GLY A 255 12.06 18.10 1.30
N ALA A 256 12.14 19.30 1.88
CA ALA A 256 12.30 19.47 3.33
C ALA A 256 11.02 19.11 4.11
N LEU A 257 9.85 19.31 3.48
CA LEU A 257 8.54 19.05 4.07
C LEU A 257 8.12 17.58 3.96
N ALA A 258 8.65 16.80 3.01
CA ALA A 258 8.41 15.36 2.88
C ALA A 258 9.20 14.55 3.94
N GLY A 259 8.78 14.66 5.20
CA GLY A 259 9.37 13.87 6.29
C GLY A 259 9.11 12.37 6.09
N SER A 260 10.13 11.53 6.33
CA SER A 260 10.07 10.08 6.07
C SER A 260 8.80 9.42 6.63
N ASP A 261 8.38 9.74 7.86
CA ASP A 261 7.20 9.12 8.46
C ASP A 261 5.87 9.49 7.78
N ALA A 262 5.76 10.70 7.22
CA ALA A 262 4.59 11.13 6.47
C ALA A 262 4.49 10.42 5.11
N VAL A 263 5.64 10.09 4.51
CA VAL A 263 5.70 9.26 3.28
C VAL A 263 5.28 7.83 3.58
N TYR A 264 5.77 7.23 4.67
CA TYR A 264 5.28 5.91 5.13
C TYR A 264 3.77 5.93 5.39
N ASP A 265 3.25 7.00 6.00
CA ASP A 265 1.81 7.15 6.22
C ASP A 265 1.01 7.15 4.92
N ALA A 266 1.46 7.93 3.94
CA ALA A 266 0.85 8.00 2.62
C ALA A 266 0.93 6.64 1.90
N ALA A 267 2.05 5.93 2.03
CA ALA A 267 2.24 4.60 1.46
C ALA A 267 1.29 3.57 2.07
N PHE A 268 1.16 3.54 3.40
CA PHE A 268 0.25 2.63 4.09
C PHE A 268 -1.21 2.90 3.74
N ARG A 269 -1.63 4.17 3.69
CA ARG A 269 -2.97 4.53 3.21
C ARG A 269 -3.19 4.10 1.76
N ARG A 270 -2.23 4.37 0.87
CA ARG A 270 -2.28 3.95 -0.54
C ARG A 270 -2.33 2.44 -0.69
N ALA A 271 -1.75 1.69 0.25
CA ALA A 271 -1.80 0.23 0.29
C ALA A 271 -3.05 -0.34 0.98
N GLY A 272 -3.86 0.48 1.65
CA GLY A 272 -5.01 0.06 2.44
C GLY A 272 -4.66 -0.59 3.79
N LEU A 273 -3.47 -0.31 4.33
CA LEU A 273 -3.02 -0.82 5.62
C LEU A 273 -3.55 0.04 6.77
N LEU A 274 -3.90 -0.61 7.89
CA LEU A 274 -4.34 0.06 9.10
C LEU A 274 -3.16 0.44 9.98
N ARG A 275 -2.77 1.70 9.95
CA ARG A 275 -1.69 2.20 10.80
C ARG A 275 -2.14 2.37 12.25
N VAL A 276 -1.36 1.82 13.17
CA VAL A 276 -1.44 2.07 14.63
C VAL A 276 -0.15 2.74 15.12
N LEU A 277 -0.24 3.45 16.24
CA LEU A 277 0.83 4.36 16.69
C LEU A 277 1.72 3.81 17.80
N ASP A 278 1.28 2.77 18.49
CA ASP A 278 1.93 2.20 19.68
C ASP A 278 1.54 0.72 19.84
N LEU A 279 2.21 0.04 20.78
CA LEU A 279 1.98 -1.39 21.03
C LEU A 279 0.61 -1.66 21.64
N ASP A 280 0.08 -0.77 22.47
CA ASP A 280 -1.24 -0.93 23.07
C ASP A 280 -2.33 -0.95 22.00
N GLN A 281 -2.24 -0.07 21.00
CA GLN A 281 -3.13 -0.09 19.84
C GLN A 281 -2.96 -1.33 18.96
N LEU A 282 -1.74 -1.87 18.84
CA LEU A 282 -1.50 -3.13 18.14
C LEU A 282 -2.13 -4.31 18.89
N PHE A 283 -2.05 -4.33 20.22
CA PHE A 283 -2.68 -5.32 21.08
C PHE A 283 -4.21 -5.25 21.01
N ALA A 284 -4.77 -4.04 21.06
CA ALA A 284 -6.20 -3.82 20.88
C ALA A 284 -6.68 -4.28 19.48
N ALA A 285 -5.86 -4.07 18.45
CA ALA A 285 -6.13 -4.58 17.12
C ALA A 285 -6.08 -6.11 17.05
N ALA A 286 -5.08 -6.73 17.67
CA ALA A 286 -4.97 -8.18 17.76
C ALA A 286 -6.16 -8.81 18.52
N GLU A 287 -6.60 -8.20 19.62
CA GLU A 287 -7.78 -8.62 20.39
C GLU A 287 -9.07 -8.53 19.54
N THR A 288 -9.24 -7.40 18.83
CA THR A 288 -10.40 -7.19 17.97
C THR A 288 -10.42 -8.15 16.78
N LEU A 289 -9.35 -8.14 15.99
CA LEU A 289 -9.23 -8.92 14.76
C LEU A 289 -9.15 -10.42 15.06
N GLY A 290 -8.59 -10.82 16.21
CA GLY A 290 -8.53 -12.19 16.69
C GLY A 290 -9.91 -12.77 17.06
N ARG A 291 -10.93 -11.93 17.29
CA ARG A 291 -12.26 -12.40 17.73
C ARG A 291 -13.41 -12.03 16.81
N GLN A 292 -13.31 -10.93 16.06
CA GLN A 292 -14.38 -10.46 15.17
C GLN A 292 -14.07 -10.66 13.70
N LYS A 293 -15.12 -10.94 12.92
CA LYS A 293 -15.05 -10.96 11.45
C LYS A 293 -15.36 -9.57 10.91
N PRO A 294 -14.84 -9.19 9.74
CA PRO A 294 -15.29 -7.99 9.04
C PRO A 294 -16.82 -7.99 8.86
N PHE A 295 -17.46 -6.84 9.05
CA PHE A 295 -18.90 -6.66 8.94
C PHE A 295 -19.21 -5.35 8.18
N PRO A 296 -20.40 -5.21 7.56
CA PRO A 296 -20.63 -4.14 6.61
C PRO A 296 -21.11 -2.79 7.20
N GLY A 297 -21.11 -2.61 8.52
CA GLY A 297 -21.69 -1.42 9.14
C GLY A 297 -20.68 -0.51 9.80
N ASN A 298 -21.14 0.69 10.18
CA ASN A 298 -20.34 1.73 10.83
C ASN A 298 -21.07 2.45 11.98
N ARG A 299 -22.27 1.98 12.35
CA ARG A 299 -23.10 2.56 13.41
C ARG A 299 -22.96 1.77 14.71
N LEU A 300 -22.46 2.42 15.77
CA LEU A 300 -22.23 1.80 17.08
C LEU A 300 -23.34 2.15 18.09
N ALA A 301 -23.98 1.13 18.66
CA ALA A 301 -24.84 1.27 19.83
C ALA A 301 -24.02 1.09 21.12
N LEU A 302 -24.21 1.97 22.10
CA LEU A 302 -23.52 1.92 23.38
C LEU A 302 -24.50 1.51 24.48
N LEU A 303 -24.22 0.43 25.20
CA LEU A 303 -24.98 -0.04 26.35
C LEU A 303 -24.13 0.14 27.61
N THR A 304 -24.60 0.87 28.62
CA THR A 304 -23.79 1.19 29.82
C THR A 304 -24.62 1.21 31.10
N ASN A 305 -24.03 0.84 32.24
CA ASN A 305 -24.61 1.13 33.57
C ASN A 305 -24.08 2.43 34.20
N GLY A 306 -23.21 3.17 33.50
CA GLY A 306 -22.66 4.44 33.97
C GLY A 306 -22.65 5.48 32.86
N GLY A 307 -23.50 6.49 32.97
CA GLY A 307 -23.63 7.56 31.97
C GLY A 307 -22.33 8.29 31.66
N GLY A 308 -21.47 8.55 32.66
CA GLY A 308 -20.18 9.23 32.45
C GLY A 308 -19.23 8.49 31.49
N VAL A 309 -19.11 7.16 31.65
CA VAL A 309 -18.29 6.32 30.76
C VAL A 309 -18.94 6.23 29.37
N GLY A 310 -20.27 6.20 29.31
CA GLY A 310 -21.02 6.25 28.05
C GLY A 310 -20.72 7.52 27.24
N VAL A 311 -20.70 8.69 27.89
CA VAL A 311 -20.38 9.97 27.23
C VAL A 311 -18.94 9.99 26.72
N LEU A 312 -17.97 9.54 27.52
CA LEU A 312 -16.57 9.43 27.07
C LEU A 312 -16.41 8.52 25.83
N ALA A 313 -17.18 7.43 25.77
CA ALA A 313 -17.21 6.56 24.60
C ALA A 313 -17.78 7.26 23.36
N VAL A 314 -18.83 8.10 23.52
CA VAL A 314 -19.38 8.92 22.42
C VAL A 314 -18.37 9.94 21.93
N ASP A 315 -17.75 10.70 22.84
CA ASP A 315 -16.74 11.70 22.49
C ASP A 315 -15.61 11.05 21.71
N ARG A 316 -15.12 9.90 22.19
CA ARG A 316 -14.06 9.15 21.50
C ARG A 316 -14.49 8.62 20.14
N LEU A 317 -15.75 8.18 19.99
CA LEU A 317 -16.27 7.72 18.70
C LEU A 317 -16.30 8.87 17.69
N ILE A 318 -16.78 10.05 18.10
CA ILE A 318 -16.85 11.25 17.27
C ILE A 318 -15.45 11.75 16.90
N ASP A 319 -14.52 11.80 17.85
CA ASP A 319 -13.11 12.19 17.62
C ASP A 319 -12.43 11.32 16.55
N LEU A 320 -12.82 10.05 16.46
CA LEU A 320 -12.28 9.10 15.49
C LEU A 320 -13.05 9.09 14.16
N GLY A 321 -14.10 9.91 14.02
CA GLY A 321 -14.97 10.01 12.84
C GLY A 321 -16.04 8.92 12.75
N GLY A 322 -16.31 8.21 13.85
CA GLY A 322 -17.31 7.14 13.90
C GLY A 322 -18.75 7.65 13.95
N THR A 323 -19.69 6.74 13.66
CA THR A 323 -21.13 7.06 13.64
C THR A 323 -21.83 6.42 14.82
N LEU A 324 -22.52 7.24 15.62
CA LEU A 324 -23.37 6.76 16.71
C LEU A 324 -24.68 6.20 16.12
N ALA A 325 -25.10 5.02 16.56
CA ALA A 325 -26.30 4.38 16.04
C ALA A 325 -27.58 5.08 16.50
N GLY A 326 -28.61 5.04 15.64
CA GLY A 326 -29.98 5.33 16.04
C GLY A 326 -30.59 4.17 16.82
N ILE A 327 -31.79 4.39 17.37
CA ILE A 327 -32.61 3.35 18.00
C ILE A 327 -33.96 3.36 17.32
N SER A 328 -34.39 2.22 16.76
CA SER A 328 -35.72 2.16 16.13
C SER A 328 -36.84 2.25 17.16
N GLU A 329 -38.00 2.76 16.76
CA GLU A 329 -39.22 2.83 17.60
C GLU A 329 -39.60 1.47 18.21
N LYS A 330 -39.39 0.37 17.47
CA LYS A 330 -39.63 -0.99 17.95
C LYS A 330 -38.70 -1.34 19.10
N THR A 331 -37.41 -1.03 18.97
CA THR A 331 -36.40 -1.28 20.00
C THR A 331 -36.62 -0.39 21.20
N HIS A 332 -36.98 0.89 21.00
CA HIS A 332 -37.31 1.80 22.10
C HIS A 332 -38.45 1.23 22.97
N LYS A 333 -39.53 0.72 22.36
CA LYS A 333 -40.63 0.08 23.09
C LYS A 333 -40.21 -1.20 23.83
N ALA A 334 -39.32 -2.00 23.23
CA ALA A 334 -38.80 -3.21 23.88
C ALA A 334 -37.93 -2.85 25.10
N LEU A 335 -37.09 -1.82 24.99
CA LEU A 335 -36.27 -1.30 26.08
C LEU A 335 -37.16 -0.71 27.20
N ASP A 336 -38.20 0.04 26.86
CA ASP A 336 -39.15 0.60 27.83
C ASP A 336 -39.87 -0.44 28.68
N ALA A 337 -40.10 -1.64 28.14
CA ALA A 337 -40.74 -2.72 28.86
C ALA A 337 -39.81 -3.42 29.87
N ILE A 338 -38.49 -3.31 29.69
CA ILE A 338 -37.47 -4.07 30.46
C ILE A 338 -36.66 -3.15 31.39
N LEU A 339 -36.45 -1.90 31.00
CA LEU A 339 -35.61 -0.93 31.69
C LEU A 339 -36.43 -0.02 32.62
N PRO A 340 -35.83 0.46 33.72
CA PRO A 340 -36.50 1.40 34.63
C PRO A 340 -36.82 2.72 33.91
N PRO A 341 -37.88 3.45 34.29
CA PRO A 341 -38.26 4.71 33.64
C PRO A 341 -37.14 5.77 33.53
N THR A 342 -36.12 5.67 34.39
CA THR A 342 -34.96 6.56 34.47
C THR A 342 -33.85 6.26 33.46
N TRP A 343 -33.98 5.25 32.60
CA TRP A 343 -32.99 5.00 31.55
C TRP A 343 -32.95 6.16 30.53
N SER A 344 -31.81 6.35 29.85
CA SER A 344 -31.51 7.56 29.08
C SER A 344 -32.43 7.89 27.88
N LYS A 345 -33.24 6.94 27.39
CA LYS A 345 -34.09 7.07 26.18
C LYS A 345 -33.31 7.42 24.90
N GLY A 346 -32.00 7.16 24.88
CA GLY A 346 -31.11 7.52 23.77
C GLY A 346 -29.91 6.60 23.67
N ASN A 347 -28.97 6.96 22.80
CA ASN A 347 -27.67 6.32 22.68
C ASN A 347 -26.62 7.32 23.22
N PRO A 348 -25.89 7.01 24.32
CA PRO A 348 -25.79 5.73 25.00
C PRO A 348 -27.05 5.30 25.75
N ILE A 349 -27.35 3.99 25.70
CA ILE A 349 -28.41 3.35 26.48
C ILE A 349 -27.88 3.17 27.90
N ASP A 350 -28.19 4.12 28.80
CA ASP A 350 -27.82 4.07 30.22
C ASP A 350 -28.88 3.28 30.98
N ILE A 351 -28.53 2.08 31.42
CA ILE A 351 -29.39 1.14 32.15
C ILE A 351 -29.28 1.28 33.67
N VAL A 352 -28.65 2.34 34.17
CA VAL A 352 -28.50 2.70 35.59
C VAL A 352 -27.50 1.80 36.35
N GLY A 353 -26.80 2.35 37.35
CA GLY A 353 -25.67 1.71 38.04
C GLY A 353 -25.97 0.43 38.84
N ASP A 354 -27.24 0.16 39.15
CA ASP A 354 -27.73 -1.05 39.82
C ASP A 354 -28.11 -2.18 38.84
N ALA A 355 -27.75 -2.05 37.56
CA ALA A 355 -28.14 -2.99 36.52
C ALA A 355 -27.73 -4.45 36.81
N SER A 356 -28.73 -5.34 36.85
CA SER A 356 -28.54 -6.78 37.01
C SER A 356 -28.12 -7.46 35.70
N PRO A 357 -27.59 -8.70 35.75
CA PRO A 357 -27.27 -9.49 34.55
C PRO A 357 -28.45 -9.64 33.58
N GLU A 358 -29.69 -9.72 34.08
CA GLU A 358 -30.92 -9.81 33.28
C GLU A 358 -31.21 -8.50 32.54
N ARG A 359 -30.93 -7.36 33.19
CA ARG A 359 -31.12 -6.03 32.57
C ARG A 359 -30.15 -5.85 31.40
N TYR A 360 -28.90 -6.26 31.57
CA TYR A 360 -27.92 -6.30 30.48
C TYR A 360 -28.35 -7.23 29.34
N ALA A 361 -28.80 -8.45 29.66
CA ALA A 361 -29.22 -9.41 28.65
C ALA A 361 -30.41 -8.92 27.83
N GLY A 362 -31.47 -8.42 28.49
CA GLY A 362 -32.66 -7.94 27.80
C GLY A 362 -32.37 -6.73 26.91
N ALA A 363 -31.55 -5.78 27.40
CA ALA A 363 -31.12 -4.64 26.60
C ALA A 363 -30.28 -5.06 25.38
N LEU A 364 -29.31 -5.95 25.58
CA LEU A 364 -28.46 -6.44 24.49
C LEU A 364 -29.25 -7.23 23.44
N GLU A 365 -30.20 -8.08 23.85
CA GLU A 365 -31.09 -8.79 22.92
C GLU A 365 -31.89 -7.83 22.04
N ALA A 366 -32.43 -6.75 22.63
CA ALA A 366 -33.16 -5.72 21.89
C ALA A 366 -32.25 -4.99 20.89
N LEU A 367 -31.03 -4.61 21.30
CA LEU A 367 -30.06 -3.94 20.42
C LEU A 367 -29.57 -4.83 19.28
N LEU A 368 -29.32 -6.12 19.53
CA LEU A 368 -28.93 -7.07 18.49
C LEU A 368 -30.01 -7.21 17.40
N ALA A 369 -31.29 -7.12 17.77
CA ALA A 369 -32.42 -7.19 16.84
C ALA A 369 -32.72 -5.89 16.07
N ASP A 370 -32.14 -4.75 16.47
CA ASP A 370 -32.50 -3.43 15.93
C ASP A 370 -31.84 -3.12 14.56
N PRO A 371 -32.58 -2.84 13.48
CA PRO A 371 -31.99 -2.50 12.18
C PRO A 371 -31.20 -1.18 12.17
N GLU A 372 -31.35 -0.31 13.17
CA GLU A 372 -30.70 1.02 13.22
C GLU A 372 -29.26 1.01 13.79
N ASN A 373 -28.76 -0.14 14.24
CA ASN A 373 -27.36 -0.31 14.62
C ASN A 373 -26.69 -1.49 13.91
N ASP A 374 -25.37 -1.39 13.79
CA ASP A 374 -24.56 -2.42 13.13
C ASP A 374 -23.65 -3.18 14.10
N ALA A 375 -23.32 -2.57 15.24
CA ALA A 375 -22.48 -3.13 16.30
C ALA A 375 -22.95 -2.64 17.67
N VAL A 376 -22.61 -3.39 18.73
CA VAL A 376 -22.90 -3.02 20.11
C VAL A 376 -21.62 -3.01 20.95
N LEU A 377 -21.35 -1.93 21.67
CA LEU A 377 -20.34 -1.88 22.73
C LEU A 377 -21.05 -1.85 24.09
N VAL A 378 -20.80 -2.88 24.89
CA VAL A 378 -21.29 -3.01 26.25
C VAL A 378 -20.22 -2.52 27.22
N LEU A 379 -20.58 -1.54 28.04
CA LEU A 379 -19.74 -0.91 29.05
C LEU A 379 -20.24 -1.34 30.42
N ASN A 380 -19.32 -1.73 31.29
CA ASN A 380 -19.62 -2.05 32.67
C ASN A 380 -18.64 -1.34 33.59
N VAL A 381 -19.21 -0.66 34.58
CA VAL A 381 -18.50 -0.23 35.79
C VAL A 381 -18.94 -1.17 36.92
N PRO A 382 -18.04 -1.98 37.48
CA PRO A 382 -18.37 -2.89 38.58
C PRO A 382 -18.93 -2.11 39.78
N THR A 383 -20.04 -2.59 40.34
CA THR A 383 -20.66 -2.03 41.54
C THR A 383 -20.86 -3.13 42.59
N ALA A 384 -21.12 -2.75 43.83
CA ALA A 384 -21.37 -3.71 44.92
C ALA A 384 -22.67 -4.52 44.76
N VAL A 385 -23.50 -4.20 43.76
CA VAL A 385 -24.87 -4.72 43.62
C VAL A 385 -24.96 -5.90 42.65
N ALA A 386 -24.03 -6.01 41.70
CA ALA A 386 -24.00 -7.08 40.71
C ALA A 386 -22.56 -7.55 40.43
N GLY A 387 -22.35 -8.87 40.39
CA GLY A 387 -21.06 -9.46 40.05
C GLY A 387 -20.70 -9.17 38.59
N ALA A 388 -19.55 -8.54 38.35
CA ALA A 388 -19.08 -8.20 37.01
C ALA A 388 -18.98 -9.43 36.08
N SER A 389 -18.53 -10.56 36.63
CA SER A 389 -18.42 -11.85 35.92
C SER A 389 -19.77 -12.46 35.58
N ASP A 390 -20.78 -12.32 36.45
CA ASP A 390 -22.14 -12.80 36.17
C ASP A 390 -22.78 -12.02 35.02
N VAL A 391 -22.55 -10.70 34.99
CA VAL A 391 -22.96 -9.84 33.87
C VAL A 391 -22.25 -10.27 32.57
N ALA A 392 -20.94 -10.52 32.62
CA ALA A 392 -20.18 -11.01 31.48
C ALA A 392 -20.73 -12.35 30.95
N ALA A 393 -21.05 -13.29 31.83
CA ALA A 393 -21.60 -14.59 31.47
C ALA A 393 -22.98 -14.46 30.80
N SER A 394 -23.83 -13.57 31.33
CA SER A 394 -25.14 -13.24 30.75
C SER A 394 -25.00 -12.69 29.31
N ILE A 395 -24.08 -11.76 29.10
CA ILE A 395 -23.78 -11.19 27.77
C ILE A 395 -23.30 -12.27 26.81
N VAL A 396 -22.35 -13.11 27.23
CA VAL A 396 -21.83 -14.21 26.39
C VAL A 396 -22.95 -15.17 25.99
N ASN A 397 -23.87 -15.49 26.90
CA ASN A 397 -25.01 -16.35 26.62
C ASN A 397 -25.98 -15.75 25.58
N VAL A 398 -26.23 -14.43 25.66
CA VAL A 398 -27.02 -13.71 24.65
C VAL A 398 -26.33 -13.76 23.29
N VAL A 399 -25.03 -13.43 23.24
CA VAL A 399 -24.26 -13.41 21.98
C VAL A 399 -24.17 -14.80 21.36
N ARG A 400 -24.00 -15.87 22.16
CA ARG A 400 -23.99 -17.26 21.66
C ARG A 400 -25.35 -17.64 21.05
N ARG A 401 -26.45 -17.31 21.72
CA ARG A 401 -27.81 -17.55 21.21
C ARG A 401 -28.09 -16.76 19.92
N ASP A 402 -27.62 -15.52 19.84
CA ASP A 402 -27.78 -14.70 18.64
C ASP A 402 -26.97 -15.25 17.45
N ARG A 403 -25.69 -15.58 17.68
CA ARG A 403 -24.81 -16.18 16.66
C ARG A 403 -25.37 -17.49 16.10
N ALA A 404 -26.08 -18.28 16.91
CA ALA A 404 -26.69 -19.53 16.48
C ALA A 404 -27.87 -19.35 15.49
N LYS A 405 -28.47 -18.15 15.39
CA LYS A 405 -29.60 -17.88 14.48
C LYS A 405 -29.20 -17.79 13.00
N GLY A 406 -27.91 -17.69 12.68
CA GLY A 406 -27.38 -17.77 11.30
C GLY A 406 -27.59 -16.53 10.40
N TYR A 407 -28.33 -15.52 10.86
CA TYR A 407 -28.47 -14.23 10.17
C TYR A 407 -27.33 -13.28 10.58
N ARG A 408 -27.01 -12.30 9.72
CA ARG A 408 -25.94 -11.28 9.89
C ARG A 408 -25.59 -11.03 11.37
N GLN A 409 -24.46 -11.57 11.81
CA GLN A 409 -24.01 -11.44 13.20
C GLN A 409 -23.42 -10.04 13.40
N LYS A 410 -24.04 -9.25 14.29
CA LYS A 410 -23.47 -7.96 14.70
C LYS A 410 -22.30 -8.20 15.65
N PRO A 411 -21.16 -7.52 15.48
CA PRO A 411 -20.08 -7.61 16.45
C PRO A 411 -20.51 -6.97 17.77
N VAL A 412 -20.16 -7.65 18.85
CA VAL A 412 -20.30 -7.16 20.22
C VAL A 412 -18.92 -6.96 20.81
N PHE A 413 -18.72 -5.83 21.48
CA PHE A 413 -17.51 -5.45 22.19
C PHE A 413 -17.86 -5.24 23.67
N ALA A 414 -16.88 -5.47 24.55
CA ALA A 414 -17.04 -5.27 25.98
C ALA A 414 -15.94 -4.33 26.50
N ALA A 415 -16.27 -3.37 27.37
CA ALA A 415 -15.27 -2.64 28.15
C ALA A 415 -15.63 -2.66 29.65
N TRP A 416 -14.77 -3.29 30.45
CA TRP A 416 -14.94 -3.46 31.90
C TRP A 416 -13.98 -2.54 32.61
N ILE A 417 -14.50 -1.43 33.13
CA ILE A 417 -13.69 -0.39 33.78
C ILE A 417 -13.18 -0.91 35.13
N GLY A 418 -11.86 -0.86 35.32
CA GLY A 418 -11.21 -1.34 36.54
C GLY A 418 -10.66 -2.77 36.48
N GLU A 419 -10.84 -3.46 35.33
CA GLU A 419 -10.40 -4.84 35.03
C GLU A 419 -10.84 -5.92 36.04
N ASP A 420 -11.51 -6.97 35.56
CA ASP A 420 -11.85 -8.15 36.35
C ASP A 420 -11.37 -9.41 35.60
N PRO A 421 -10.37 -10.15 36.13
CA PRO A 421 -9.80 -11.33 35.46
C PRO A 421 -10.84 -12.44 35.20
N ASP A 422 -11.85 -12.58 36.07
CA ASP A 422 -12.89 -13.59 35.89
C ASP A 422 -13.81 -13.23 34.71
N SER A 423 -14.22 -11.96 34.60
CA SER A 423 -14.96 -11.45 33.43
C SER A 423 -14.16 -11.60 32.13
N ALA A 424 -12.84 -11.33 32.16
CA ALA A 424 -11.96 -11.47 31.00
C ALA A 424 -11.98 -12.91 30.45
N ARG A 425 -11.81 -13.91 31.31
CA ARG A 425 -11.89 -15.33 30.93
C ARG A 425 -13.23 -15.69 30.29
N VAL A 426 -14.33 -15.16 30.84
CA VAL A 426 -15.68 -15.39 30.31
C VAL A 426 -15.82 -14.82 28.88
N PHE A 427 -15.35 -13.59 28.64
CA PHE A 427 -15.37 -13.00 27.29
C PHE A 427 -14.46 -13.73 26.30
N GLU A 428 -13.33 -14.25 26.76
CA GLU A 428 -12.42 -15.06 25.95
C GLU A 428 -13.12 -16.33 25.44
N GLU A 429 -13.79 -17.08 26.32
CA GLU A 429 -14.61 -18.25 25.98
C GLU A 429 -15.80 -17.89 25.07
N GLY A 430 -16.34 -16.68 25.20
CA GLY A 430 -17.39 -16.13 24.35
C GLY A 430 -16.90 -15.64 22.99
N ARG A 431 -15.58 -15.53 22.77
CA ARG A 431 -14.97 -14.84 21.62
C ARG A 431 -15.56 -13.44 21.43
N ILE A 432 -15.63 -12.66 22.51
CA ILE A 432 -16.01 -11.25 22.52
C ILE A 432 -14.75 -10.42 22.83
N PRO A 433 -14.33 -9.47 21.97
CA PRO A 433 -13.27 -8.53 22.30
C PRO A 433 -13.60 -7.77 23.57
N HIS A 434 -12.68 -7.77 24.52
CA HIS A 434 -12.85 -7.10 25.79
C HIS A 434 -11.68 -6.16 26.08
N PHE A 435 -11.97 -5.03 26.70
CA PHE A 435 -11.02 -3.95 26.93
C PHE A 435 -11.14 -3.40 28.34
N ALA A 436 -10.04 -2.82 28.83
CA ALA A 436 -9.99 -2.14 30.12
C ALA A 436 -10.64 -0.75 30.08
N THR A 437 -10.73 -0.15 28.89
CA THR A 437 -11.22 1.22 28.68
C THR A 437 -12.21 1.29 27.52
N GLU A 438 -13.15 2.21 27.61
CA GLU A 438 -14.07 2.56 26.52
C GLU A 438 -13.29 3.08 25.30
N ALA A 439 -12.20 3.80 25.52
CA ALA A 439 -11.40 4.38 24.44
C ALA A 439 -10.68 3.33 23.58
N ASP A 440 -10.28 2.19 24.16
CA ASP A 440 -9.70 1.07 23.41
C ASP A 440 -10.78 0.27 22.66
N ALA A 441 -11.95 0.08 23.28
CA ALA A 441 -13.07 -0.62 22.65
C ALA A 441 -13.59 0.14 21.42
N VAL A 442 -13.77 1.46 21.54
CA VAL A 442 -14.14 2.33 20.41
C VAL A 442 -13.05 2.31 19.33
N ARG A 443 -11.76 2.31 19.71
CA ARG A 443 -10.65 2.17 18.74
C ARG A 443 -10.72 0.83 18.00
N GLY A 444 -10.96 -0.28 18.68
CA GLY A 444 -11.14 -1.60 18.07
C GLY A 444 -12.28 -1.62 17.06
N PHE A 445 -13.43 -1.06 17.43
CA PHE A 445 -14.56 -0.90 16.50
C PHE A 445 -14.16 -0.07 15.26
N MET A 446 -13.53 1.09 15.46
CA MET A 446 -13.11 1.96 14.37
C MET A 446 -12.03 1.33 13.47
N GLN A 447 -11.21 0.41 13.97
CA GLN A 447 -10.28 -0.34 13.12
C GLN A 447 -11.02 -1.24 12.13
N LEU A 448 -12.10 -1.92 12.53
CA LEU A 448 -12.92 -2.71 11.59
C LEU A 448 -13.61 -1.82 10.54
N VAL A 449 -14.11 -0.65 10.96
CA VAL A 449 -14.72 0.33 10.05
C VAL A 449 -13.71 0.86 9.05
N ARG A 450 -12.54 1.31 9.51
CA ARG A 450 -11.46 1.83 8.65
C ARG A 450 -10.91 0.77 7.71
N TYR A 451 -10.85 -0.50 8.16
CA TYR A 451 -10.45 -1.60 7.28
C TYR A 451 -11.40 -1.70 6.09
N ARG A 452 -12.70 -1.72 6.36
CA ARG A 452 -13.73 -1.77 5.33
C ARG A 452 -13.68 -0.56 4.40
N GLU A 453 -13.53 0.64 4.95
CA GLU A 453 -13.41 1.86 4.14
C GLU A 453 -12.19 1.80 3.22
N ALA A 454 -11.03 1.40 3.74
CA ALA A 454 -9.82 1.21 2.94
C ALA A 454 -9.99 0.11 1.89
N GLN A 455 -10.68 -0.98 2.24
CA GLN A 455 -10.97 -2.08 1.32
C GLN A 455 -11.90 -1.62 0.17
N ASN A 456 -12.94 -0.83 0.50
CA ASN A 456 -13.84 -0.25 -0.48
C ASN A 456 -13.10 0.73 -1.39
N GLN A 457 -12.28 1.63 -0.83
CA GLN A 457 -11.44 2.55 -1.62
C GLN A 457 -10.47 1.82 -2.54
N LEU A 458 -9.90 0.70 -2.07
CA LEU A 458 -9.07 -0.17 -2.90
C LEU A 458 -9.87 -0.88 -3.99
N MET A 459 -11.20 -0.98 -3.91
CA MET A 459 -12.09 -1.59 -4.89
C MET A 459 -12.91 -0.57 -5.70
N GLU A 460 -12.82 0.72 -5.36
CA GLU A 460 -13.45 1.81 -6.11
C GLU A 460 -12.80 1.96 -7.48
N THR A 461 -13.62 2.17 -8.50
CA THR A 461 -13.24 2.40 -9.89
C THR A 461 -13.38 3.89 -10.19
N PRO A 462 -12.34 4.71 -9.94
CA PRO A 462 -12.45 6.15 -10.06
C PRO A 462 -12.67 6.60 -11.51
N ASP A 463 -13.44 7.67 -11.69
CA ASP A 463 -13.62 8.32 -12.99
C ASP A 463 -12.30 8.90 -13.51
N ASN A 464 -12.16 8.88 -14.83
CA ASN A 464 -10.97 9.29 -15.56
C ASN A 464 -10.53 10.75 -15.28
N LEU A 465 -9.26 11.03 -15.59
CA LEU A 465 -8.82 12.37 -16.01
C LEU A 465 -9.79 12.91 -17.07
N PRO A 466 -10.12 14.22 -17.10
CA PRO A 466 -10.95 14.77 -18.18
C PRO A 466 -10.38 14.33 -19.54
N HIS A 467 -11.23 13.78 -20.42
CA HIS A 467 -10.83 13.29 -21.76
C HIS A 467 -10.07 14.34 -22.60
N ASP A 468 -10.17 15.61 -22.22
CA ASP A 468 -9.57 16.76 -22.89
C ASP A 468 -8.13 17.07 -22.45
N PHE A 469 -7.57 16.38 -21.44
CA PHE A 469 -6.19 16.59 -21.02
C PHE A 469 -5.21 15.67 -21.76
N VAL A 470 -4.45 16.24 -22.70
CA VAL A 470 -3.38 15.55 -23.43
C VAL A 470 -2.08 16.32 -23.25
N PRO A 471 -1.13 15.83 -22.42
CA PRO A 471 0.15 16.52 -22.24
C PRO A 471 1.01 16.43 -23.51
N ASP A 472 1.78 17.49 -23.78
CA ASP A 472 2.85 17.50 -24.79
C ASP A 472 4.12 16.90 -24.19
N THR A 473 4.13 15.57 -24.08
CA THR A 473 5.22 14.81 -23.46
C THR A 473 6.54 14.95 -24.20
N ASP A 474 6.51 15.11 -25.52
CA ASP A 474 7.70 15.22 -26.36
C ASP A 474 8.40 16.56 -26.13
N ALA A 475 7.64 17.67 -26.09
CA ALA A 475 8.20 18.97 -25.73
C ALA A 475 8.76 18.97 -24.30
N ALA A 476 8.05 18.36 -23.35
CA ALA A 476 8.50 18.26 -21.97
C ALA A 476 9.82 17.46 -21.84
N ARG A 477 9.94 16.32 -22.54
CA ARG A 477 11.16 15.50 -22.57
C ARG A 477 12.32 16.28 -23.17
N ALA A 478 12.10 16.96 -24.30
CA ALA A 478 13.14 17.77 -24.94
C ALA A 478 13.73 18.84 -24.00
N ILE A 479 12.89 19.50 -23.18
CA ILE A 479 13.34 20.47 -22.17
C ILE A 479 14.25 19.79 -21.14
N VAL A 480 13.80 18.67 -20.56
CA VAL A 480 14.54 17.96 -19.50
C VAL A 480 15.85 17.39 -20.03
N GLU A 481 15.83 16.76 -21.20
CA GLU A 481 17.01 16.21 -21.88
C GLU A 481 18.04 17.30 -22.17
N HIS A 482 17.60 18.48 -22.64
CA HIS A 482 18.48 19.62 -22.89
C HIS A 482 19.20 20.09 -21.63
N VAL A 483 18.48 20.23 -20.51
CA VAL A 483 19.05 20.65 -19.22
C VAL A 483 20.06 19.62 -18.70
N ILE A 484 19.74 18.33 -18.82
CA ILE A 484 20.63 17.24 -18.41
C ILE A 484 21.88 17.18 -19.29
N ALA A 485 21.75 17.36 -20.60
CA ALA A 485 22.88 17.41 -21.54
C ALA A 485 23.85 18.56 -21.22
N GLN A 486 23.37 19.64 -20.60
CA GLN A 486 24.17 20.75 -20.10
C GLN A 486 24.78 20.51 -18.71
N ASN A 487 24.63 19.32 -18.12
CA ASN A 487 25.00 18.99 -16.74
C ASN A 487 24.37 19.93 -15.70
N ARG A 488 23.21 20.51 -16.01
CA ARG A 488 22.45 21.35 -15.08
C ARG A 488 21.47 20.49 -14.30
N ARG A 489 21.31 20.81 -13.00
CA ARG A 489 20.32 20.17 -12.13
C ARG A 489 19.00 20.96 -12.06
N TRP A 490 19.02 22.25 -12.38
CA TRP A 490 17.87 23.15 -12.22
C TRP A 490 17.44 23.72 -13.55
N LEU A 491 16.12 23.67 -13.78
CA LEU A 491 15.49 24.41 -14.86
C LEU A 491 15.48 25.89 -14.50
N ASP A 492 15.69 26.73 -15.50
CA ASP A 492 15.51 28.16 -15.39
C ASP A 492 14.00 28.54 -15.47
N PRO A 493 13.61 29.77 -15.13
CA PRO A 493 12.21 30.18 -15.11
C PRO A 493 11.47 30.08 -16.45
N LEU A 494 12.15 30.16 -17.59
CA LEU A 494 11.55 30.03 -18.92
C LEU A 494 11.27 28.55 -19.20
N GLU A 495 12.25 27.70 -18.95
CA GLU A 495 12.15 26.24 -19.05
C GLU A 495 11.06 25.70 -18.12
N VAL A 496 10.97 26.22 -16.88
CA VAL A 496 9.88 25.88 -15.95
C VAL A 496 8.51 26.29 -16.50
N ASN A 497 8.35 27.51 -17.03
CA ASN A 497 7.08 27.96 -17.58
C ASN A 497 6.66 27.13 -18.80
N ALA A 498 7.61 26.79 -19.68
CA ALA A 498 7.38 25.93 -20.83
C ALA A 498 6.97 24.51 -20.39
N LEU A 499 7.64 23.96 -19.37
CA LEU A 499 7.30 22.66 -18.81
C LEU A 499 5.89 22.65 -18.18
N LEU A 500 5.52 23.65 -17.39
CA LEU A 500 4.17 23.75 -16.82
C LEU A 500 3.10 23.87 -17.92
N ARG A 501 3.40 24.60 -19.00
CA ARG A 501 2.51 24.75 -20.16
C ARG A 501 2.30 23.43 -20.91
N ALA A 502 3.34 22.60 -21.05
CA ALA A 502 3.23 21.28 -21.68
C ALA A 502 2.24 20.33 -20.96
N TYR A 503 1.91 20.61 -19.70
CA TYR A 503 0.92 19.89 -18.89
C TYR A 503 -0.33 20.73 -18.59
N ASP A 504 -0.57 21.83 -19.31
CA ASP A 504 -1.70 22.75 -19.09
C ASP A 504 -1.84 23.21 -17.63
N ILE A 505 -0.74 23.47 -16.94
CA ILE A 505 -0.74 24.05 -15.59
C ILE A 505 -0.66 25.57 -15.73
N PRO A 506 -1.70 26.34 -15.38
CA PRO A 506 -1.69 27.79 -15.54
C PRO A 506 -0.60 28.41 -14.67
N ALA A 507 0.29 29.19 -15.28
CA ALA A 507 1.38 29.87 -14.59
C ALA A 507 1.48 31.34 -15.05
N ALA A 508 1.94 32.21 -14.16
CA ALA A 508 2.22 33.60 -14.52
C ALA A 508 3.25 33.63 -15.67
N PRO A 509 3.00 34.40 -16.76
CA PRO A 509 3.91 34.43 -17.90
C PRO A 509 5.27 35.01 -17.49
N VAL A 510 6.32 34.46 -18.09
CA VAL A 510 7.71 34.86 -17.84
C VAL A 510 8.32 35.28 -19.16
N ILE A 511 8.79 36.52 -19.23
CA ILE A 511 9.47 37.05 -20.43
C ILE A 511 10.91 37.37 -20.07
N LEU A 512 11.85 36.87 -20.87
CA LEU A 512 13.27 37.22 -20.75
C LEU A 512 13.52 38.57 -21.41
N ALA A 513 14.23 39.44 -20.70
CA ALA A 513 14.82 40.64 -21.24
C ALA A 513 16.33 40.64 -20.96
N THR A 514 17.13 40.80 -22.00
CA THR A 514 18.59 40.87 -21.90
C THR A 514 19.08 42.29 -21.69
N THR A 515 18.22 43.29 -21.96
CA THR A 515 18.50 44.71 -21.73
C THR A 515 17.41 45.39 -20.92
N PRO A 516 17.71 46.53 -20.24
CA PRO A 516 16.68 47.32 -19.57
C PRO A 516 15.55 47.80 -20.48
N ASP A 517 15.86 48.05 -21.75
CA ASP A 517 14.91 48.54 -22.75
C ASP A 517 13.94 47.42 -23.16
N GLU A 518 14.46 46.22 -23.42
CA GLU A 518 13.65 45.02 -23.63
C GLU A 518 12.75 44.72 -22.42
N ALA A 519 13.23 44.96 -21.20
CA ALA A 519 12.44 44.74 -20.00
C ALA A 519 11.23 45.68 -19.93
N ALA A 520 11.41 46.95 -20.32
CA ALA A 520 10.33 47.93 -20.41
C ALA A 520 9.32 47.57 -21.50
N GLU A 521 9.78 47.15 -22.68
CA GLU A 521 8.93 46.69 -23.78
C GLU A 521 8.09 45.47 -23.37
N ALA A 522 8.71 44.49 -22.69
CA ALA A 522 8.01 43.31 -22.18
C ALA A 522 6.94 43.64 -21.12
N ALA A 523 7.15 44.72 -20.36
CA ALA A 523 6.23 45.16 -19.31
C ALA A 523 5.05 45.99 -19.85
N ARG A 524 5.19 46.63 -21.02
CA ARG A 524 4.17 47.51 -21.63
C ARG A 524 2.76 46.90 -21.65
N PRO A 525 2.51 45.68 -22.18
CA PRO A 525 1.16 45.14 -22.25
C PRO A 525 0.54 44.95 -20.85
N ILE A 526 1.33 44.51 -19.87
CA ILE A 526 0.88 44.27 -18.49
C ILE A 526 0.46 45.59 -17.82
N ILE A 527 1.26 46.64 -18.00
CA ILE A 527 1.02 47.96 -17.41
C ILE A 527 -0.17 48.64 -18.10
N ALA A 528 -0.32 48.49 -19.42
CA ALA A 528 -1.45 49.04 -20.18
C ALA A 528 -2.80 48.47 -19.70
N GLU A 529 -2.82 47.23 -19.22
CA GLU A 529 -3.98 46.57 -18.61
C GLU A 529 -4.21 46.98 -17.13
N GLY A 530 -3.38 47.88 -16.59
CA GLY A 530 -3.45 48.35 -15.20
C GLY A 530 -2.79 47.41 -14.19
N GLY A 531 -2.02 46.41 -14.65
CA GLY A 531 -1.26 45.50 -13.81
C GLY A 531 0.04 46.10 -13.27
N THR A 532 0.63 45.42 -12.28
CA THR A 532 1.98 45.72 -11.79
C THR A 532 2.96 44.61 -12.17
N VAL A 533 4.24 44.96 -12.27
CA VAL A 533 5.28 44.09 -12.80
C VAL A 533 6.36 43.81 -11.75
N ALA A 534 6.85 42.57 -11.76
CA ALA A 534 8.03 42.14 -11.04
C ALA A 534 9.18 41.90 -12.03
N VAL A 535 10.38 42.39 -11.68
CA VAL A 535 11.63 42.17 -12.41
C VAL A 535 12.59 41.39 -11.52
N LYS A 536 13.07 40.25 -11.99
CA LYS A 536 13.97 39.37 -11.23
C LYS A 536 15.20 39.02 -12.04
N VAL A 537 16.38 38.98 -11.43
CA VAL A 537 17.62 38.55 -12.10
C VAL A 537 17.51 37.10 -12.56
N LEU A 538 18.02 36.83 -13.77
CA LEU A 538 18.22 35.49 -14.30
C LEU A 538 19.71 35.21 -14.46
N SER A 539 20.23 34.32 -13.64
CA SER A 539 21.62 33.89 -13.68
C SER A 539 21.76 32.50 -13.06
N PRO A 540 22.51 31.56 -13.69
CA PRO A 540 22.84 30.28 -13.06
C PRO A 540 23.73 30.42 -11.83
N ASP A 541 24.51 31.50 -11.73
CA ASP A 541 25.51 31.72 -10.68
C ASP A 541 24.97 32.49 -9.47
N ILE A 542 23.72 33.01 -9.56
CA ILE A 542 23.09 33.84 -8.52
C ILE A 542 21.83 33.12 -7.98
N VAL A 543 22.05 32.21 -7.04
CA VAL A 543 21.00 31.36 -6.44
C VAL A 543 20.07 32.18 -5.52
N HIS A 544 20.63 33.02 -4.64
CA HIS A 544 19.87 33.88 -3.73
C HIS A 544 19.71 35.29 -4.31
N LYS A 545 18.69 35.45 -5.17
CA LYS A 545 18.42 36.69 -5.92
C LYS A 545 18.29 37.92 -5.02
N SER A 546 17.68 37.79 -3.85
CA SER A 546 17.46 38.89 -2.91
C SER A 546 18.75 39.45 -2.30
N ASP A 547 19.79 38.64 -2.16
CA ASP A 547 21.06 39.03 -1.51
C ASP A 547 21.79 40.14 -2.28
N ILE A 548 21.56 40.21 -3.59
CA ILE A 548 22.10 41.28 -4.44
C ILE A 548 21.05 42.34 -4.81
N GLY A 549 19.84 42.28 -4.21
CA GLY A 549 18.71 43.10 -4.62
C GLY A 549 18.19 42.78 -6.02
N GLY A 550 18.40 41.55 -6.49
CA GLY A 550 18.02 41.04 -7.81
C GLY A 550 16.53 40.76 -7.97
N VAL A 551 15.67 41.32 -7.11
CA VAL A 551 14.20 41.22 -7.18
C VAL A 551 13.62 42.61 -6.92
N LYS A 552 12.84 43.11 -7.87
CA LYS A 552 12.11 44.38 -7.79
C LYS A 552 10.64 44.10 -8.04
N LEU A 553 9.79 44.52 -7.12
CA LEU A 553 8.35 44.25 -7.13
C LEU A 553 7.57 45.56 -7.27
N ASP A 554 6.28 45.45 -7.58
CA ASP A 554 5.30 46.53 -7.59
C ASP A 554 5.64 47.68 -8.55
N LEU A 555 6.22 47.36 -9.71
CA LEU A 555 6.57 48.35 -10.72
C LEU A 555 5.34 48.70 -11.56
N THR A 556 5.03 49.99 -11.66
CA THR A 556 3.78 50.51 -12.26
C THR A 556 4.00 51.32 -13.55
N SER A 557 5.23 51.48 -14.02
CA SER A 557 5.54 52.19 -15.27
C SER A 557 6.74 51.60 -16.00
N GLU A 558 6.77 51.76 -17.34
CA GLU A 558 7.89 51.32 -18.19
C GLU A 558 9.23 51.91 -17.71
N ASP A 559 9.26 53.18 -17.31
CA ASP A 559 10.46 53.83 -16.75
C ASP A 559 10.90 53.25 -15.41
N ALA A 560 9.95 52.83 -14.56
CA ALA A 560 10.28 52.15 -13.31
C ALA A 560 10.90 50.77 -13.59
N VAL A 561 10.37 50.04 -14.58
CA VAL A 561 10.91 48.75 -15.04
C VAL A 561 12.31 48.90 -15.62
N ARG A 562 12.52 49.88 -16.51
CA ARG A 562 13.83 50.17 -17.12
C ARG A 562 14.89 50.47 -16.06
N ARG A 563 14.58 51.35 -15.11
CA ARG A 563 15.50 51.69 -13.99
C ARG A 563 15.76 50.50 -13.08
N ALA A 564 14.74 49.71 -12.77
CA ALA A 564 14.88 48.51 -11.95
C ALA A 564 15.81 47.47 -12.59
N ALA A 565 15.65 47.22 -13.90
CA ALA A 565 16.50 46.29 -14.64
C ALA A 565 17.96 46.77 -14.70
N ALA A 566 18.18 48.06 -14.97
CA ALA A 566 19.52 48.66 -14.97
C ALA A 566 20.21 48.53 -13.60
N ASP A 567 19.51 48.84 -12.50
CA ASP A 567 20.03 48.67 -11.13
C ASP A 567 20.37 47.21 -10.81
N ILE A 568 19.57 46.25 -11.28
CA ILE A 568 19.85 44.82 -11.10
C ILE A 568 21.15 44.43 -11.84
N PHE A 569 21.31 44.83 -13.11
CA PHE A 569 22.52 44.53 -13.88
C PHE A 569 23.77 45.14 -13.25
N GLU A 570 23.70 46.41 -12.83
CA GLU A 570 24.83 47.10 -12.17
C GLU A 570 25.22 46.40 -10.86
N ARG A 571 24.24 46.03 -10.02
CA ARG A 571 24.49 45.32 -8.77
C ARG A 571 25.06 43.93 -9.00
N ALA A 572 24.57 43.20 -9.98
CA ALA A 572 25.08 41.88 -10.31
C ALA A 572 26.55 41.97 -10.75
N ALA A 573 26.88 42.91 -11.65
CA ALA A 573 28.25 43.14 -12.09
C ALA A 573 29.19 43.57 -10.95
N ARG A 574 28.70 44.40 -10.01
CA ARG A 574 29.51 44.88 -8.87
C ARG A 574 29.72 43.83 -7.78
N LEU A 575 28.65 43.14 -7.36
CA LEU A 575 28.68 42.22 -6.21
C LEU A 575 29.10 40.80 -6.60
N LYS A 576 28.90 40.42 -7.86
CA LYS A 576 29.21 39.10 -8.42
C LYS A 576 29.83 39.24 -9.82
N PRO A 577 31.01 39.86 -9.96
CA PRO A 577 31.63 40.15 -11.27
C PRO A 577 31.95 38.91 -12.12
N GLN A 578 32.05 37.74 -11.50
CA GLN A 578 32.30 36.45 -12.16
C GLN A 578 31.00 35.69 -12.52
N ALA A 579 29.83 36.21 -12.14
CA ALA A 579 28.56 35.57 -12.43
C ALA A 579 28.11 35.83 -13.87
N HIS A 580 27.70 34.77 -14.56
CA HIS A 580 27.06 34.85 -15.87
C HIS A 580 25.62 35.31 -15.68
N VAL A 581 25.32 36.55 -16.08
CA VAL A 581 23.95 37.08 -16.03
C VAL A 581 23.33 36.94 -17.42
N THR A 582 22.34 36.07 -17.55
CA THR A 582 21.60 35.87 -18.80
C THR A 582 20.71 37.06 -19.11
N GLY A 583 20.14 37.69 -18.08
CA GLY A 583 19.21 38.81 -18.23
C GLY A 583 18.38 39.05 -16.96
N VAL A 584 17.20 39.62 -17.15
CA VAL A 584 16.14 39.71 -16.14
C VAL A 584 14.86 39.06 -16.67
N THR A 585 14.07 38.46 -15.79
CA THR A 585 12.71 38.01 -16.09
C THR A 585 11.71 39.10 -15.71
N VAL A 586 10.81 39.42 -16.63
CA VAL A 586 9.66 40.31 -16.43
C VAL A 586 8.41 39.44 -16.25
N GLN A 587 7.69 39.65 -15.15
CA GLN A 587 6.51 38.86 -14.77
C GLN A 587 5.38 39.77 -14.26
N PRO A 588 4.10 39.50 -14.58
CA PRO A 588 2.99 40.19 -13.96
C PRO A 588 2.87 39.80 -12.48
N MET A 589 2.52 40.75 -11.63
CA MET A 589 2.16 40.47 -10.24
C MET A 589 0.71 40.05 -10.15
N VAL A 590 0.51 38.74 -10.07
CA VAL A 590 -0.82 38.15 -9.95
C VAL A 590 -1.41 38.48 -8.57
N ARG A 591 -2.43 39.34 -8.56
CA ARG A 591 -3.21 39.70 -7.36
C ARG A 591 -4.65 39.24 -7.52
N ARG A 592 -4.99 38.08 -6.96
CA ARG A 592 -6.37 37.58 -6.92
C ARG A 592 -6.96 37.84 -5.54
N ALA A 593 -7.85 38.82 -5.45
CA ALA A 593 -8.54 39.12 -4.20
C ALA A 593 -9.27 37.87 -3.70
N LYS A 594 -9.10 37.53 -2.42
CA LYS A 594 -9.74 36.36 -1.78
C LYS A 594 -9.26 34.99 -2.29
N ALA A 595 -8.18 34.94 -3.08
CA ALA A 595 -7.52 33.68 -3.40
C ALA A 595 -6.83 33.07 -2.17
N ARG A 596 -6.76 31.74 -2.14
CA ARG A 596 -6.04 30.98 -1.13
C ARG A 596 -4.66 30.65 -1.67
N GLU A 597 -3.63 30.88 -0.85
CA GLU A 597 -2.27 30.43 -1.14
C GLU A 597 -2.14 28.94 -0.79
N LEU A 598 -1.81 28.15 -1.79
CA LEU A 598 -1.59 26.70 -1.71
C LEU A 598 -0.14 26.39 -2.10
N ILE A 599 0.34 25.23 -1.66
CA ILE A 599 1.59 24.63 -2.12
C ILE A 599 1.27 23.28 -2.76
N MET A 600 1.87 23.04 -3.91
CA MET A 600 1.83 21.75 -4.58
C MET A 600 3.22 21.40 -5.05
N GLY A 601 3.62 20.14 -4.94
CA GLY A 601 4.94 19.76 -5.38
C GLY A 601 5.16 18.27 -5.51
N ILE A 602 6.32 17.93 -6.05
CA ILE A 602 6.87 16.59 -6.14
C ILE A 602 8.18 16.60 -5.37
N ALA A 603 8.38 15.60 -4.51
CA ALA A 603 9.68 15.32 -3.90
C ALA A 603 10.10 13.87 -4.18
N ASP A 604 11.40 13.62 -4.11
CA ASP A 604 11.97 12.27 -4.24
C ASP A 604 12.28 11.71 -2.84
N ASP A 605 11.53 10.69 -2.41
CA ASP A 605 11.83 9.93 -1.20
C ASP A 605 12.81 8.79 -1.50
N PRO A 606 13.86 8.57 -0.68
CA PRO A 606 14.83 7.51 -0.92
C PRO A 606 14.25 6.09 -0.94
N SER A 607 13.12 5.85 -0.24
CA SER A 607 12.50 4.53 -0.13
C SER A 607 11.40 4.34 -1.17
N PHE A 608 10.49 5.30 -1.30
CA PHE A 608 9.27 5.20 -2.11
C PHE A 608 9.34 5.95 -3.45
N GLY A 609 10.40 6.71 -3.70
CA GLY A 609 10.56 7.52 -4.91
C GLY A 609 9.65 8.76 -4.91
N PRO A 610 9.07 9.14 -6.06
CA PRO A 610 8.27 10.34 -6.17
C PRO A 610 7.08 10.37 -5.20
N VAL A 611 6.90 11.49 -4.50
CA VAL A 611 5.75 11.78 -3.65
C VAL A 611 5.14 13.10 -4.06
N VAL A 612 3.81 13.17 -4.12
CA VAL A 612 3.06 14.41 -4.38
C VAL A 612 2.68 15.05 -3.05
N LEU A 613 2.95 16.33 -2.92
CA LEU A 613 2.62 17.15 -1.75
C LEU A 613 1.50 18.13 -2.09
N PHE A 614 0.56 18.28 -1.16
CA PHE A 614 -0.45 19.33 -1.16
C PHE A 614 -0.53 19.98 0.22
N GLY A 615 -0.72 21.30 0.28
CA GLY A 615 -0.93 21.97 1.55
C GLY A 615 -1.24 23.45 1.43
N ARG A 616 -1.27 24.11 2.58
CA ARG A 616 -1.33 25.57 2.64
C ARG A 616 0.02 26.16 2.22
N GLY A 617 -0.01 27.07 1.24
CA GLY A 617 1.18 27.74 0.69
C GLY A 617 1.52 29.06 1.40
N GLY A 618 2.43 29.80 0.77
CA GLY A 618 2.92 31.09 1.23
C GLY A 618 4.26 31.00 1.96
N THR A 619 4.59 31.98 2.79
CA THR A 619 5.88 32.07 3.49
C THR A 619 5.93 31.29 4.81
N ALA A 620 4.78 30.93 5.39
CA ALA A 620 4.67 30.32 6.71
C ALA A 620 4.39 28.80 6.67
N VAL A 621 4.63 28.13 5.54
CA VAL A 621 4.29 26.71 5.33
C VAL A 621 4.91 25.79 6.39
N GLU A 622 6.20 26.01 6.69
CA GLU A 622 6.96 25.20 7.65
C GLU A 622 6.42 25.33 9.08
N VAL A 623 5.94 26.52 9.47
CA VAL A 623 5.44 26.79 10.81
C VAL A 623 4.01 26.27 11.00
N ILE A 624 3.16 26.41 9.99
CA ILE A 624 1.75 26.00 10.07
C ILE A 624 1.63 24.48 10.00
N ASN A 625 2.52 23.81 9.26
CA ASN A 625 2.56 22.35 9.06
C ASN A 625 1.18 21.78 8.67
N ASP A 626 0.50 22.42 7.71
CA ASP A 626 -0.77 21.98 7.15
C ASP A 626 -0.58 21.42 5.75
N LYS A 627 -0.18 20.14 5.70
CA LYS A 627 0.21 19.44 4.47
C LYS A 627 -0.20 17.99 4.52
N ALA A 628 -0.38 17.41 3.34
CA ALA A 628 -0.61 16.00 3.13
C ALA A 628 0.27 15.50 1.96
N LEU A 629 0.57 14.19 1.98
CA LEU A 629 1.37 13.53 0.96
C LEU A 629 0.58 12.37 0.34
N ALA A 630 0.85 12.08 -0.93
CA ALA A 630 0.35 10.90 -1.63
C ALA A 630 1.42 10.31 -2.55
N LEU A 631 1.33 9.01 -2.81
CA LEU A 631 2.16 8.35 -3.83
C LEU A 631 1.47 8.44 -5.19
N PRO A 632 2.16 8.90 -6.26
CA PRO A 632 1.64 8.81 -7.62
C PRO A 632 1.61 7.34 -8.10
N PRO A 633 0.80 7.01 -9.13
CA PRO A 633 -0.12 7.89 -9.85
C PRO A 633 -1.32 8.32 -8.99
N LEU A 634 -1.92 9.48 -9.33
CA LEU A 634 -3.13 10.00 -8.73
C LEU A 634 -4.27 10.06 -9.76
N ASP A 635 -5.47 9.75 -9.32
CA ASP A 635 -6.73 10.07 -10.00
C ASP A 635 -7.41 11.23 -9.25
N LEU A 636 -8.54 11.72 -9.77
CA LEU A 636 -9.27 12.85 -9.16
C LEU A 636 -9.75 12.51 -7.74
N LYS A 637 -10.15 11.26 -7.48
CA LYS A 637 -10.62 10.82 -6.17
C LYS A 637 -9.50 10.89 -5.14
N LEU A 638 -8.32 10.35 -5.45
CA LEU A 638 -7.13 10.42 -4.61
C LEU A 638 -6.64 11.86 -4.42
N ALA A 639 -6.76 12.71 -5.44
CA ALA A 639 -6.44 14.13 -5.34
C ALA A 639 -7.40 14.86 -4.39
N HIS A 640 -8.71 14.61 -4.48
CA HIS A 640 -9.70 15.13 -3.53
C HIS A 640 -9.48 14.62 -2.11
N ASP A 641 -9.17 13.34 -1.95
CA ASP A 641 -8.83 12.78 -0.65
C ASP A 641 -7.57 13.47 -0.11
N LEU A 642 -6.50 13.63 -0.91
CA LEU A 642 -5.29 14.35 -0.53
C LEU A 642 -5.60 15.79 -0.05
N ILE A 643 -6.50 16.51 -0.73
CA ILE A 643 -6.97 17.84 -0.32
C ILE A 643 -7.69 17.76 1.03
N ALA A 644 -8.64 16.84 1.20
CA ALA A 644 -9.45 16.69 2.40
C ALA A 644 -8.65 16.39 3.67
N HIS A 645 -7.45 15.80 3.53
CA HIS A 645 -6.53 15.53 4.66
C HIS A 645 -5.83 16.78 5.19
N THR A 646 -6.04 17.96 4.59
CA THR A 646 -5.49 19.22 5.07
C THR A 646 -6.55 20.06 5.77
N ARG A 647 -6.14 20.93 6.70
CA ARG A 647 -7.04 21.90 7.33
C ARG A 647 -7.44 23.01 6.37
N VAL A 648 -6.59 23.34 5.37
CA VAL A 648 -6.88 24.33 4.34
C VAL A 648 -8.09 23.93 3.48
N SER A 649 -8.42 22.64 3.35
CA SER A 649 -9.66 22.17 2.71
C SER A 649 -10.93 22.87 3.24
N ARG A 650 -11.00 23.10 4.55
CA ARG A 650 -12.13 23.82 5.18
C ARG A 650 -12.22 25.28 4.73
N ARG A 651 -11.09 25.89 4.37
CA ARG A 651 -11.00 27.26 3.82
C ARG A 651 -11.20 27.32 2.32
N LEU A 652 -11.13 26.19 1.60
CA LEU A 652 -11.49 26.13 0.18
C LEU A 652 -13.01 26.25 0.00
N LYS A 653 -13.81 25.84 0.99
CA LYS A 653 -15.27 26.05 0.98
C LYS A 653 -15.63 27.53 1.11
N ALA A 654 -16.86 27.88 0.73
CA ALA A 654 -17.37 29.24 0.86
C ALA A 654 -17.51 29.62 2.35
N TYR A 655 -17.12 30.85 2.70
CA TYR A 655 -17.35 31.41 4.03
C TYR A 655 -17.47 32.93 3.95
N ARG A 656 -18.44 33.50 4.69
CA ARG A 656 -18.70 34.95 4.68
C ARG A 656 -18.82 35.50 3.25
N ASP A 657 -17.98 36.48 2.91
CA ASP A 657 -17.91 37.15 1.61
C ASP A 657 -16.90 36.49 0.64
N VAL A 658 -16.35 35.33 1.01
CA VAL A 658 -15.34 34.62 0.22
C VAL A 658 -15.98 33.42 -0.48
N PRO A 659 -16.09 33.43 -1.83
CA PRO A 659 -16.59 32.29 -2.59
C PRO A 659 -15.74 31.03 -2.39
N ALA A 660 -16.31 29.86 -2.64
CA ALA A 660 -15.54 28.61 -2.67
C ALA A 660 -14.48 28.67 -3.77
N ALA A 661 -13.30 28.11 -3.50
CA ALA A 661 -12.30 27.89 -4.53
C ALA A 661 -12.75 26.74 -5.45
N ASP A 662 -12.30 26.76 -6.70
CA ASP A 662 -12.50 25.66 -7.64
C ASP A 662 -11.64 24.45 -7.22
N GLU A 663 -12.24 23.60 -6.38
CA GLU A 663 -11.60 22.39 -5.87
C GLU A 663 -11.32 21.36 -6.97
N GLY A 664 -12.10 21.40 -8.07
CA GLY A 664 -11.85 20.56 -9.25
C GLY A 664 -10.57 20.97 -9.98
N ALA A 665 -10.33 22.26 -10.17
CA ALA A 665 -9.09 22.77 -10.76
C ALA A 665 -7.86 22.46 -9.88
N ILE A 666 -8.01 22.53 -8.56
CA ILE A 666 -6.97 22.14 -7.59
C ILE A 666 -6.66 20.64 -7.73
N ALA A 667 -7.68 19.78 -7.71
CA ALA A 667 -7.52 18.33 -7.84
C ALA A 667 -6.89 17.94 -9.18
N LEU A 668 -7.35 18.55 -10.28
CA LEU A 668 -6.81 18.32 -11.62
C LEU A 668 -5.32 18.70 -11.71
N THR A 669 -4.91 19.79 -11.06
CA THR A 669 -3.50 20.20 -11.03
C THR A 669 -2.61 19.18 -10.30
N LEU A 670 -3.10 18.58 -9.20
CA LEU A 670 -2.38 17.50 -8.51
C LEU A 670 -2.22 16.26 -9.40
N VAL A 671 -3.26 15.92 -10.17
CA VAL A 671 -3.19 14.81 -11.12
C VAL A 671 -2.20 15.11 -12.26
N LYS A 672 -2.20 16.34 -12.80
CA LYS A 672 -1.24 16.80 -13.81
C LYS A 672 0.21 16.70 -13.32
N LEU A 673 0.47 17.06 -12.06
CA LEU A 673 1.78 16.88 -11.43
C LEU A 673 2.17 15.39 -11.29
N ALA A 674 1.24 14.54 -10.85
CA ALA A 674 1.48 13.10 -10.78
C ALA A 674 1.78 12.49 -12.16
N GLN A 675 1.08 12.95 -13.21
CA GLN A 675 1.32 12.55 -14.60
C GLN A 675 2.69 13.04 -15.09
N MET A 676 3.08 14.28 -14.79
CA MET A 676 4.41 14.82 -15.11
C MET A 676 5.54 13.99 -14.51
N ALA A 677 5.39 13.52 -13.26
CA ALA A 677 6.37 12.62 -12.64
C ALA A 677 6.46 11.25 -13.35
N ALA A 678 5.34 10.75 -13.90
CA ALA A 678 5.29 9.49 -14.63
C ALA A 678 5.92 9.62 -16.03
N ASP A 679 5.66 10.73 -16.72
CA ASP A 679 6.14 10.97 -18.07
C ASP A 679 7.63 11.36 -18.12
N LEU A 680 8.17 11.93 -17.03
CA LEU A 680 9.55 12.44 -16.91
C LEU A 680 10.30 11.76 -15.74
N PRO A 681 10.87 10.56 -15.94
CA PRO A 681 11.62 9.84 -14.91
C PRO A 681 12.81 10.60 -14.30
N GLU A 682 13.34 11.58 -15.00
CA GLU A 682 14.46 12.42 -14.56
C GLU A 682 14.03 13.53 -13.60
N LEU A 683 12.74 13.85 -13.50
CA LEU A 683 12.19 14.85 -12.59
C LEU A 683 12.40 14.43 -11.13
N ARG A 684 13.15 15.22 -10.37
CA ARG A 684 13.48 14.93 -8.95
C ARG A 684 12.61 15.70 -7.99
N GLU A 685 12.53 17.00 -8.18
CA GLU A 685 11.79 17.89 -7.29
C GLU A 685 11.02 18.90 -8.13
N LEU A 686 9.78 19.19 -7.73
CA LEU A 686 8.98 20.27 -8.28
C LEU A 686 8.28 20.97 -7.12
N ASP A 687 8.32 22.29 -7.09
CA ASP A 687 7.70 23.07 -6.02
C ASP A 687 6.95 24.24 -6.63
N ILE A 688 5.62 24.28 -6.48
CA ILE A 688 4.76 25.42 -6.85
C ILE A 688 4.34 26.09 -5.54
N ASN A 689 4.93 27.26 -5.26
CA ASN A 689 4.63 28.02 -4.06
C ASN A 689 4.81 29.54 -4.27
N PRO A 690 3.74 30.35 -4.24
CA PRO A 690 2.34 29.94 -4.05
C PRO A 690 1.67 29.50 -5.36
N LEU A 691 0.77 28.52 -5.25
CA LEU A 691 -0.34 28.32 -6.17
C LEU A 691 -1.54 29.11 -5.62
N LEU A 692 -2.04 30.10 -6.35
CA LEU A 692 -3.23 30.85 -5.97
C LEU A 692 -4.47 30.13 -6.48
N ALA A 693 -5.44 29.88 -5.60
CA ALA A 693 -6.72 29.26 -5.97
C ALA A 693 -7.92 30.12 -5.53
N ASP A 694 -8.87 30.33 -6.45
CA ASP A 694 -10.14 31.01 -6.20
C ASP A 694 -11.27 30.32 -6.99
N HIS A 695 -12.45 30.94 -7.02
CA HIS A 695 -13.63 30.41 -7.71
C HIS A 695 -13.50 30.30 -9.24
N THR A 696 -12.45 30.89 -9.84
CA THR A 696 -12.21 30.86 -11.29
C THR A 696 -11.15 29.85 -11.70
N GLY A 697 -10.51 29.16 -10.73
CA GLY A 697 -9.48 28.17 -10.97
C GLY A 697 -8.20 28.44 -10.19
N VAL A 698 -7.07 28.03 -10.78
CA VAL A 698 -5.74 28.11 -10.15
C VAL A 698 -4.73 28.84 -11.04
N ILE A 699 -3.69 29.41 -10.43
CA ILE A 699 -2.53 29.97 -11.12
C ILE A 699 -1.26 29.83 -10.29
N ALA A 700 -0.21 29.26 -10.88
CA ALA A 700 1.12 29.17 -10.30
C ALA A 700 1.83 30.51 -10.41
N VAL A 701 2.26 31.05 -9.26
CA VAL A 701 2.95 32.35 -9.19
C VAL A 701 4.46 32.18 -9.22
N ASP A 702 4.96 31.16 -8.53
CA ASP A 702 6.38 30.78 -8.54
C ASP A 702 6.48 29.27 -8.57
N ALA A 703 7.46 28.77 -9.33
CA ALA A 703 7.73 27.35 -9.43
C ALA A 703 9.23 27.08 -9.57
N ARG A 704 9.68 25.97 -9.00
CA ARG A 704 11.06 25.49 -9.13
C ARG A 704 11.06 24.02 -9.50
N VAL A 705 11.97 23.62 -10.40
CA VAL A 705 12.07 22.26 -10.88
C VAL A 705 13.53 21.81 -10.89
N ALA A 706 13.79 20.65 -10.27
CA ALA A 706 15.08 19.99 -10.29
C ALA A 706 14.98 18.66 -11.04
N VAL A 707 15.99 18.38 -11.86
CA VAL A 707 16.13 17.16 -12.68
C VAL A 707 17.47 16.49 -12.42
N ALA A 708 17.55 15.18 -12.58
CA ALA A 708 18.81 14.44 -12.56
C ALA A 708 18.72 13.18 -13.43
N PRO A 709 19.83 12.78 -14.09
CA PRO A 709 19.87 11.59 -14.94
C PRO A 709 19.30 10.37 -14.25
N GLU A 710 18.48 9.58 -14.97
CA GLU A 710 18.03 8.30 -14.46
C GLU A 710 19.10 7.22 -14.69
N THR A 711 19.58 6.62 -13.60
CA THR A 711 20.69 5.65 -13.64
C THR A 711 20.20 4.20 -13.58
N ARG A 712 18.92 3.97 -13.24
CA ARG A 712 18.34 2.62 -13.14
C ARG A 712 17.77 2.19 -14.50
N LYS A 713 18.32 1.11 -15.05
CA LYS A 713 17.71 0.37 -16.16
C LYS A 713 16.72 -0.65 -15.58
N ALA A 714 15.42 -0.39 -15.68
CA ALA A 714 14.36 -1.34 -15.32
C ALA A 714 13.26 -1.33 -16.39
N SER A 715 12.48 -2.42 -16.51
CA SER A 715 11.24 -2.42 -17.31
C SER A 715 10.19 -1.54 -16.60
N GLY A 716 9.68 -0.52 -17.29
CA GLY A 716 8.72 0.47 -16.76
C GLY A 716 9.39 1.67 -16.05
N HIS A 717 8.63 2.38 -15.21
CA HIS A 717 9.13 3.55 -14.47
C HIS A 717 9.96 3.12 -13.24
N PRO A 718 11.29 3.36 -13.20
CA PRO A 718 12.21 2.73 -12.24
C PRO A 718 12.12 3.29 -10.81
N ARG A 719 11.33 4.36 -10.61
CA ARG A 719 11.28 5.10 -9.35
C ARG A 719 9.94 5.01 -8.63
N PHE A 720 8.88 4.56 -9.30
CA PHE A 720 7.55 4.54 -8.69
C PHE A 720 7.36 3.32 -7.77
N ALA A 721 6.90 3.56 -6.55
CA ALA A 721 6.48 2.49 -5.65
C ALA A 721 5.19 1.79 -6.11
N VAL A 722 4.35 2.46 -6.91
CA VAL A 722 3.16 1.89 -7.56
C VAL A 722 3.26 2.16 -9.05
N ARG A 723 3.30 1.12 -9.89
CA ARG A 723 3.49 1.31 -11.34
C ARG A 723 2.33 2.13 -11.95
N PRO A 724 2.64 3.16 -12.76
CA PRO A 724 1.62 3.92 -13.48
C PRO A 724 0.97 3.08 -14.58
N TYR A 725 -0.08 3.64 -15.19
CA TYR A 725 -0.73 3.06 -16.36
C TYR A 725 0.27 2.93 -17.52
N PRO A 726 0.45 1.74 -18.13
CA PRO A 726 1.48 1.52 -19.14
C PRO A 726 0.99 1.95 -20.53
N LYS A 727 0.92 3.27 -20.73
CA LYS A 727 0.39 3.95 -21.95
C LYS A 727 1.13 3.53 -23.22
N GLU A 728 2.41 3.17 -23.12
CA GLU A 728 3.25 2.72 -24.22
C GLU A 728 2.77 1.42 -24.90
N TRP A 729 1.83 0.69 -24.28
CA TRP A 729 1.24 -0.52 -24.86
C TRP A 729 -0.08 -0.28 -25.60
N GLU A 730 -0.60 0.94 -25.62
CA GLU A 730 -1.78 1.30 -26.43
C GLU A 730 -1.43 1.28 -27.93
N ARG A 731 -2.23 0.58 -28.73
CA ARG A 731 -2.05 0.53 -30.19
C ARG A 731 -3.33 0.13 -30.92
N THR A 732 -3.44 0.55 -32.18
CA THR A 732 -4.47 0.03 -33.09
C THR A 732 -3.92 -1.20 -33.82
N ILE A 733 -4.66 -2.30 -33.80
CA ILE A 733 -4.37 -3.52 -34.57
C ILE A 733 -5.37 -3.69 -35.71
N VAL A 734 -4.91 -4.29 -36.81
CA VAL A 734 -5.75 -4.63 -37.96
C VAL A 734 -6.01 -6.14 -37.94
N LEU A 735 -7.28 -6.53 -37.84
CA LEU A 735 -7.69 -7.93 -37.83
C LEU A 735 -7.59 -8.55 -39.23
N ARG A 736 -7.60 -9.89 -39.32
CA ARG A 736 -7.60 -10.60 -40.62
C ARG A 736 -8.79 -10.23 -41.51
N SER A 737 -9.89 -9.79 -40.91
CA SER A 737 -11.07 -9.29 -41.61
C SER A 737 -10.94 -7.88 -42.18
N GLY A 738 -9.81 -7.19 -41.93
CA GLY A 738 -9.61 -5.78 -42.28
C GLY A 738 -10.26 -4.80 -41.30
N LYS A 739 -10.94 -5.27 -40.24
CA LYS A 739 -11.46 -4.41 -39.17
C LYS A 739 -10.33 -3.89 -38.28
N ASN A 740 -10.43 -2.64 -37.85
CA ASN A 740 -9.54 -2.05 -36.86
C ASN A 740 -10.06 -2.33 -35.45
N ALA A 741 -9.15 -2.69 -34.54
CA ALA A 741 -9.42 -2.76 -33.12
C ALA A 741 -8.39 -1.92 -32.36
N PHE A 742 -8.86 -1.05 -31.49
CA PHE A 742 -8.00 -0.32 -30.57
C PHE A 742 -7.75 -1.19 -29.33
N VAL A 743 -6.49 -1.47 -29.03
CA VAL A 743 -6.08 -2.29 -27.90
C VAL A 743 -5.34 -1.45 -26.90
N ARG A 744 -5.74 -1.57 -25.63
CA ARG A 744 -5.05 -0.90 -24.52
C ARG A 744 -5.07 -1.77 -23.26
N PRO A 745 -4.15 -1.54 -22.31
CA PRO A 745 -4.28 -2.09 -20.97
C PRO A 745 -5.64 -1.71 -20.34
N VAL A 746 -6.23 -2.65 -19.61
CA VAL A 746 -7.46 -2.46 -18.83
C VAL A 746 -7.25 -1.34 -17.83
N ARG A 747 -8.31 -0.61 -17.51
CA ARG A 747 -8.31 0.42 -16.47
C ARG A 747 -9.42 0.12 -15.46
N PRO A 748 -9.32 0.57 -14.20
CA PRO A 748 -10.35 0.32 -13.19
C PRO A 748 -11.78 0.60 -13.67
N GLU A 749 -11.98 1.69 -14.40
CA GLU A 749 -13.26 2.17 -14.94
C GLU A 749 -13.87 1.29 -16.04
N ASP A 750 -13.15 0.31 -16.57
CA ASP A 750 -13.68 -0.61 -17.60
C ASP A 750 -14.75 -1.57 -17.06
N GLU A 751 -15.16 -1.44 -15.80
CA GLU A 751 -16.11 -2.33 -15.14
C GLU A 751 -17.42 -2.48 -15.91
N ASP A 752 -17.98 -1.35 -16.37
CA ASP A 752 -19.20 -1.33 -17.17
C ASP A 752 -19.01 -1.93 -18.56
N GLU A 753 -17.83 -1.76 -19.15
CA GLU A 753 -17.49 -2.39 -20.44
C GLU A 753 -17.38 -3.90 -20.30
N PHE A 754 -16.77 -4.40 -19.23
CA PHE A 754 -16.77 -5.84 -18.91
C PHE A 754 -18.18 -6.38 -18.70
N ARG A 755 -19.05 -5.64 -18.00
CA ARG A 755 -20.45 -6.03 -17.79
C ARG A 755 -21.18 -6.20 -19.12
N ARG A 756 -21.14 -5.19 -20.00
CA ARG A 756 -21.75 -5.26 -21.35
C ARG A 756 -21.10 -6.33 -22.22
N PHE A 757 -19.79 -6.54 -22.08
CA PHE A 757 -19.05 -7.59 -22.78
C PHE A 757 -19.54 -8.98 -22.39
N PHE A 758 -19.73 -9.26 -21.10
CA PHE A 758 -20.20 -10.55 -20.60
C PHE A 758 -21.61 -10.91 -21.10
N GLU A 759 -22.49 -9.91 -21.30
CA GLU A 759 -23.84 -10.12 -21.88
C GLU A 759 -23.80 -10.67 -23.31
N LYS A 760 -22.68 -10.47 -24.04
CA LYS A 760 -22.49 -10.92 -25.42
C LYS A 760 -21.71 -12.24 -25.54
N ILE A 761 -21.49 -12.94 -24.43
CA ILE A 761 -20.77 -14.21 -24.38
C ILE A 761 -21.73 -15.33 -24.02
N THR A 762 -21.64 -16.45 -24.75
CA THR A 762 -22.47 -17.62 -24.46
C THR A 762 -22.08 -18.27 -23.12
N PRO A 763 -23.03 -18.87 -22.38
CA PRO A 763 -22.73 -19.59 -21.14
C PRO A 763 -21.66 -20.68 -21.30
N GLU A 764 -21.62 -21.30 -22.48
CA GLU A 764 -20.62 -22.32 -22.81
C GLU A 764 -19.21 -21.72 -22.89
N ASP A 765 -19.04 -20.58 -23.54
CA ASP A 765 -17.73 -19.92 -23.61
C ASP A 765 -17.26 -19.40 -22.24
N LEU A 766 -18.18 -18.97 -21.38
CA LEU A 766 -17.86 -18.63 -19.98
C LEU A 766 -17.41 -19.87 -19.21
N ARG A 767 -18.12 -21.00 -19.36
CA ARG A 767 -17.74 -22.27 -18.73
C ARG A 767 -16.36 -22.72 -19.20
N LEU A 768 -16.08 -22.62 -20.50
CA LEU A 768 -14.78 -22.98 -21.06
C LEU A 768 -13.62 -22.14 -20.50
N ARG A 769 -13.89 -20.90 -20.06
CA ARG A 769 -12.89 -19.98 -19.47
C ARG A 769 -12.75 -20.10 -17.96
N PHE A 770 -13.85 -20.23 -17.23
CA PHE A 770 -13.88 -20.20 -15.76
C PHE A 770 -13.99 -21.58 -15.13
N PHE A 771 -14.05 -22.65 -15.93
CA PHE A 771 -14.26 -24.03 -15.52
C PHE A 771 -15.56 -24.28 -14.75
N ALA A 772 -16.42 -23.26 -14.63
CA ALA A 772 -17.69 -23.30 -13.93
C ALA A 772 -18.70 -22.34 -14.58
N PRO A 773 -20.01 -22.60 -14.45
CA PRO A 773 -21.03 -21.65 -14.86
C PRO A 773 -20.96 -20.36 -14.02
N VAL A 774 -20.64 -19.24 -14.66
CA VAL A 774 -20.68 -17.91 -14.01
C VAL A 774 -22.07 -17.33 -14.21
N ARG A 775 -22.80 -17.06 -13.11
CA ARG A 775 -24.17 -16.54 -13.15
C ARG A 775 -24.34 -15.12 -12.59
N ASP A 776 -23.36 -14.62 -11.85
CA ASP A 776 -23.45 -13.32 -11.18
C ASP A 776 -22.17 -12.50 -11.42
N PHE A 777 -22.33 -11.32 -12.02
CA PHE A 777 -21.27 -10.36 -12.30
C PHE A 777 -21.30 -9.24 -11.25
N SER A 778 -21.15 -9.62 -9.98
CA SER A 778 -21.09 -8.67 -8.88
C SER A 778 -19.96 -7.65 -9.08
N HIS A 779 -20.13 -6.44 -8.53
CA HIS A 779 -19.09 -5.40 -8.53
C HIS A 779 -17.73 -5.93 -8.03
N THR A 780 -17.73 -6.74 -6.96
CA THR A 780 -16.51 -7.36 -6.42
C THR A 780 -15.81 -8.30 -7.41
N PHE A 781 -16.57 -9.00 -8.24
CA PHE A 781 -16.00 -9.87 -9.29
C PHE A 781 -15.37 -9.02 -10.40
N LEU A 782 -16.09 -8.01 -10.91
CA LEU A 782 -15.61 -7.17 -12.00
C LEU A 782 -14.42 -6.30 -11.58
N ALA A 783 -14.42 -5.74 -10.36
CA ALA A 783 -13.30 -4.99 -9.81
C ALA A 783 -11.99 -5.83 -9.75
N ARG A 784 -12.07 -7.15 -9.55
CA ARG A 784 -10.90 -8.05 -9.61
C ARG A 784 -10.37 -8.28 -11.03
N LEU A 785 -11.17 -8.01 -12.05
CA LEU A 785 -10.78 -8.10 -13.45
C LEU A 785 -10.14 -6.81 -13.95
N THR A 786 -10.64 -5.65 -13.51
CA THR A 786 -10.22 -4.33 -14.01
C THR A 786 -9.11 -3.69 -13.18
N GLN A 787 -9.09 -3.95 -11.87
CA GLN A 787 -8.09 -3.34 -10.98
C GLN A 787 -6.85 -4.19 -10.86
N LEU A 788 -5.95 -4.02 -11.81
CA LEU A 788 -4.68 -4.73 -11.85
C LEU A 788 -3.57 -3.92 -11.20
N ASP A 789 -2.67 -4.64 -10.56
CA ASP A 789 -1.36 -4.12 -10.24
C ASP A 789 -0.43 -4.38 -11.42
N TYR A 790 -0.12 -3.35 -12.22
CA TYR A 790 0.76 -3.47 -13.39
C TYR A 790 2.20 -3.90 -13.04
N ALA A 791 2.56 -3.91 -11.75
CA ALA A 791 3.79 -4.55 -11.32
C ALA A 791 3.73 -6.07 -11.48
N ARG A 792 2.54 -6.71 -11.41
CA ARG A 792 2.38 -8.17 -11.43
C ARG A 792 1.41 -8.70 -12.47
N ALA A 793 0.53 -7.86 -13.00
CA ALA A 793 -0.53 -8.31 -13.87
C ALA A 793 -0.82 -7.27 -14.94
N ILE A 794 -1.11 -7.74 -16.14
CA ILE A 794 -1.67 -6.90 -17.20
C ILE A 794 -2.88 -7.60 -17.79
N ALA A 795 -3.88 -6.83 -18.20
CA ALA A 795 -4.89 -7.30 -19.13
C ALA A 795 -5.00 -6.30 -20.26
N PHE A 796 -4.97 -6.80 -21.49
CA PHE A 796 -5.23 -6.00 -22.68
C PHE A 796 -6.67 -6.21 -23.10
N VAL A 797 -7.37 -5.11 -23.34
CA VAL A 797 -8.75 -5.07 -23.81
C VAL A 797 -8.76 -4.52 -25.23
N ALA A 798 -9.45 -5.21 -26.13
CA ALA A 798 -9.67 -4.77 -27.50
C ALA A 798 -11.06 -4.15 -27.65
N PHE A 799 -11.12 -2.97 -28.27
CA PHE A 799 -12.35 -2.25 -28.61
C PHE A 799 -12.48 -2.16 -30.14
N ASP A 800 -13.69 -2.33 -30.66
CA ASP A 800 -13.98 -2.18 -32.08
C ASP A 800 -13.81 -0.70 -32.48
N GLY A 801 -12.99 -0.43 -33.49
CA GLY A 801 -12.61 0.94 -33.86
C GLY A 801 -13.76 1.82 -34.38
N ASN A 802 -14.89 1.23 -34.75
CA ASN A 802 -16.06 1.97 -35.25
C ASN A 802 -17.14 2.14 -34.18
N THR A 803 -17.40 1.07 -33.42
CA THR A 803 -18.51 1.04 -32.45
C THR A 803 -18.07 1.38 -31.03
N GLY A 804 -16.78 1.31 -30.74
CA GLY A 804 -16.24 1.45 -29.39
C GLY A 804 -16.57 0.28 -28.45
N GLU A 805 -17.24 -0.76 -28.94
CA GLU A 805 -17.62 -1.90 -28.11
C GLU A 805 -16.43 -2.81 -27.81
N MET A 806 -16.35 -3.28 -26.57
CA MET A 806 -15.36 -4.29 -26.17
C MET A 806 -15.54 -5.59 -26.96
N MET A 807 -14.46 -6.08 -27.55
CA MET A 807 -14.40 -7.27 -28.41
C MET A 807 -13.83 -8.50 -27.70
N GLY A 808 -12.90 -8.28 -26.76
CA GLY A 808 -12.22 -9.34 -26.04
C GLY A 808 -11.12 -8.81 -25.14
N ALA A 809 -10.67 -9.67 -24.22
CA ALA A 809 -9.59 -9.38 -23.30
C ALA A 809 -8.64 -10.58 -23.15
N VAL A 810 -7.36 -10.29 -23.04
CA VAL A 810 -6.32 -11.24 -22.61
C VAL A 810 -5.69 -10.71 -21.34
N ARG A 811 -5.43 -11.57 -20.38
CA ARG A 811 -4.79 -11.25 -19.11
C ARG A 811 -3.57 -12.13 -18.93
N LEU A 812 -2.55 -11.57 -18.31
CA LEU A 812 -1.39 -12.28 -17.79
C LEU A 812 -1.19 -11.87 -16.32
N HIS A 813 -1.03 -12.85 -15.45
CA HIS A 813 -0.75 -12.66 -14.04
C HIS A 813 0.59 -13.32 -13.72
N ALA A 814 1.62 -12.51 -13.51
CA ALA A 814 2.91 -12.98 -13.06
C ALA A 814 2.79 -13.56 -11.66
N ASP A 815 3.49 -14.66 -11.42
CA ASP A 815 3.67 -15.19 -10.09
C ASP A 815 4.40 -14.18 -9.19
N ALA A 816 4.38 -14.40 -7.88
CA ALA A 816 5.05 -13.49 -6.96
C ALA A 816 6.57 -13.42 -7.20
N ASN A 817 7.12 -14.39 -7.93
CA ASN A 817 8.54 -14.46 -8.25
C ASN A 817 8.95 -13.72 -9.52
N HIS A 818 7.99 -13.29 -10.35
CA HIS A 818 8.20 -12.77 -11.70
C HIS A 818 8.93 -13.75 -12.62
N GLU A 819 8.73 -15.06 -12.43
CA GLU A 819 9.34 -16.10 -13.26
C GLU A 819 8.35 -16.67 -14.28
N THR A 820 7.14 -17.00 -13.82
CA THR A 820 6.07 -17.52 -14.66
C THR A 820 4.90 -16.54 -14.70
N GLY A 821 4.13 -16.57 -15.79
CA GLY A 821 2.89 -15.82 -15.90
C GLY A 821 1.73 -16.71 -16.31
N GLU A 822 0.66 -16.73 -15.51
CA GLU A 822 -0.57 -17.42 -15.84
C GLU A 822 -1.43 -16.53 -16.76
N TYR A 823 -1.76 -17.02 -17.96
CA TYR A 823 -2.60 -16.26 -18.88
C TYR A 823 -4.07 -16.72 -18.84
N GLY A 824 -4.95 -15.81 -19.23
CA GLY A 824 -6.32 -16.17 -19.56
C GLY A 824 -6.90 -15.22 -20.58
N ILE A 825 -7.64 -15.77 -21.55
CA ILE A 825 -8.21 -15.01 -22.66
C ILE A 825 -9.70 -15.28 -22.79
N LEU A 826 -10.47 -14.25 -23.10
CA LEU A 826 -11.90 -14.35 -23.36
C LEU A 826 -12.29 -13.34 -24.45
N LEU A 827 -13.04 -13.80 -25.44
CA LEU A 827 -13.50 -12.98 -26.57
C LEU A 827 -15.03 -13.08 -26.67
N ARG A 828 -15.68 -12.11 -27.31
CA ARG A 828 -17.11 -12.26 -27.63
C ARG A 828 -17.33 -13.47 -28.54
N SER A 829 -18.40 -14.21 -28.27
CA SER A 829 -18.72 -15.43 -28.99
C SER A 829 -18.99 -15.20 -30.49
N ASP A 830 -19.51 -14.03 -30.86
CA ASP A 830 -19.81 -13.62 -32.24
C ASP A 830 -18.60 -13.17 -33.06
N LEU A 831 -17.43 -13.02 -32.44
CA LEU A 831 -16.19 -12.56 -33.08
C LEU A 831 -15.17 -13.68 -33.32
N LYS A 832 -15.56 -14.94 -33.09
CA LYS A 832 -14.71 -16.11 -33.37
C LYS A 832 -14.35 -16.19 -34.86
N GLY A 833 -13.10 -16.59 -35.14
CA GLY A 833 -12.59 -16.72 -36.51
C GLY A 833 -12.01 -15.45 -37.13
N LEU A 834 -12.09 -14.28 -36.46
CA LEU A 834 -11.56 -13.00 -36.98
C LEU A 834 -10.08 -12.75 -36.69
N GLY A 835 -9.40 -13.68 -36.01
CA GLY A 835 -7.97 -13.57 -35.66
C GLY A 835 -7.66 -12.75 -34.40
N LEU A 836 -8.65 -12.12 -33.76
CA LEU A 836 -8.47 -11.29 -32.57
C LEU A 836 -7.73 -12.01 -31.43
N GLY A 837 -8.04 -13.29 -31.18
CA GLY A 837 -7.39 -14.08 -30.14
C GLY A 837 -5.88 -14.22 -30.34
N TRP A 838 -5.43 -14.40 -31.58
CA TRP A 838 -4.01 -14.51 -31.91
C TRP A 838 -3.27 -13.19 -31.67
N GLU A 839 -3.86 -12.07 -32.08
CA GLU A 839 -3.24 -10.75 -31.91
C GLU A 839 -3.14 -10.38 -30.42
N LEU A 840 -4.19 -10.65 -29.64
CA LEU A 840 -4.16 -10.44 -28.19
C LEU A 840 -3.11 -11.35 -27.50
N MET A 841 -3.06 -12.64 -27.84
CA MET A 841 -2.04 -13.54 -27.28
C MET A 841 -0.62 -13.10 -27.66
N ARG A 842 -0.38 -12.64 -28.89
CA ARG A 842 0.92 -12.11 -29.33
C ARG A 842 1.32 -10.87 -28.52
N LEU A 843 0.39 -9.94 -28.33
CA LEU A 843 0.62 -8.75 -27.50
C LEU A 843 0.97 -9.12 -26.05
N MET A 844 0.28 -10.11 -25.49
CA MET A 844 0.58 -10.64 -24.16
C MET A 844 1.99 -11.27 -24.09
N ILE A 845 2.41 -12.01 -25.11
CA ILE A 845 3.75 -12.60 -25.20
C ILE A 845 4.83 -11.51 -25.35
N GLU A 846 4.57 -10.47 -26.14
CA GLU A 846 5.46 -9.30 -26.23
C GLU A 846 5.66 -8.64 -24.87
N TRP A 847 4.57 -8.45 -24.11
CA TRP A 847 4.64 -7.91 -22.76
C TRP A 847 5.38 -8.84 -21.79
N ALA A 848 5.09 -10.14 -21.81
CA ALA A 848 5.79 -11.13 -20.98
C ALA A 848 7.30 -11.09 -21.20
N LYS A 849 7.72 -10.90 -22.45
CA LYS A 849 9.14 -10.75 -22.83
C LYS A 849 9.73 -9.42 -22.35
N ALA A 850 8.99 -8.32 -22.48
CA ALA A 850 9.43 -7.01 -21.99
C ALA A 850 9.58 -6.96 -20.47
N GLU A 851 8.74 -7.69 -19.74
CA GLU A 851 8.86 -7.86 -18.28
C GLU A 851 9.90 -8.90 -17.85
N GLY A 852 10.48 -9.64 -18.80
CA GLY A 852 11.53 -10.62 -18.52
C GLY A 852 11.03 -11.92 -17.87
N LEU A 853 9.75 -12.27 -18.06
CA LEU A 853 9.22 -13.58 -17.63
C LEU A 853 9.96 -14.71 -18.36
N ARG A 854 10.17 -15.83 -17.67
CA ARG A 854 10.84 -17.01 -18.23
C ARG A 854 9.86 -17.89 -19.01
N GLU A 855 8.65 -18.02 -18.50
CA GLU A 855 7.62 -18.90 -19.05
C GLU A 855 6.23 -18.28 -18.89
N VAL A 856 5.34 -18.58 -19.83
CA VAL A 856 3.90 -18.29 -19.74
C VAL A 856 3.14 -19.59 -19.75
N GLU A 857 2.18 -19.75 -18.84
CA GLU A 857 1.41 -20.98 -18.68
C GLU A 857 -0.10 -20.71 -18.54
N GLY A 858 -0.90 -21.75 -18.72
CA GLY A 858 -2.33 -21.69 -18.48
C GLY A 858 -2.99 -23.06 -18.54
N GLN A 859 -4.12 -23.19 -17.87
CA GLN A 859 -4.96 -24.39 -17.92
C GLN A 859 -6.07 -24.21 -18.96
N VAL A 860 -6.31 -25.23 -19.76
CA VAL A 860 -7.33 -25.24 -20.81
C VAL A 860 -8.09 -26.55 -20.74
N LEU A 861 -9.44 -26.50 -20.74
CA LEU A 861 -10.25 -27.72 -20.81
C LEU A 861 -9.93 -28.51 -22.07
N ARG A 862 -9.84 -29.84 -21.92
CA ARG A 862 -9.56 -30.78 -23.01
C ARG A 862 -10.47 -30.59 -24.23
N GLU A 863 -11.74 -30.27 -23.99
CA GLU A 863 -12.77 -30.07 -25.01
C GLU A 863 -12.66 -28.71 -25.73
N ASN A 864 -11.88 -27.76 -25.22
CA ASN A 864 -11.67 -26.45 -25.86
C ASN A 864 -10.61 -26.55 -26.99
N SER A 865 -10.95 -27.30 -28.04
CA SER A 865 -10.06 -27.55 -29.19
C SER A 865 -9.56 -26.27 -29.85
N THR A 866 -10.41 -25.24 -29.95
CA THR A 866 -10.06 -23.94 -30.55
C THR A 866 -8.90 -23.26 -29.80
N MET A 867 -8.96 -23.25 -28.47
CA MET A 867 -7.90 -22.68 -27.64
C MET A 867 -6.60 -23.48 -27.74
N LEU A 868 -6.70 -24.81 -27.71
CA LEU A 868 -5.53 -25.70 -27.83
C LEU A 868 -4.84 -25.55 -29.20
N ASP A 869 -5.59 -25.39 -30.29
CA ASP A 869 -5.03 -25.15 -31.62
C ASP A 869 -4.35 -23.79 -31.73
N MET A 870 -4.93 -22.75 -31.11
CA MET A 870 -4.29 -21.44 -31.01
C MET A 870 -2.97 -21.54 -30.23
N CYS A 871 -2.95 -22.20 -29.08
CA CYS A 871 -1.74 -22.46 -28.29
C CYS A 871 -0.65 -23.17 -29.13
N ARG A 872 -0.99 -24.25 -29.85
CA ARG A 872 -0.03 -24.95 -30.73
C ARG A 872 0.56 -24.02 -31.79
N SER A 873 -0.28 -23.21 -32.43
CA SER A 873 0.16 -22.29 -33.49
C SER A 873 1.08 -21.18 -32.99
N LEU A 874 0.96 -20.82 -31.70
CA LEU A 874 1.81 -19.82 -31.03
C LEU A 874 3.06 -20.44 -30.38
N GLY A 875 3.24 -21.77 -30.48
CA GLY A 875 4.42 -22.47 -29.99
C GLY A 875 4.32 -23.00 -28.56
N PHE A 876 3.12 -23.01 -27.94
CA PHE A 876 2.94 -23.61 -26.62
C PHE A 876 3.09 -25.14 -26.68
N SER A 877 3.77 -25.70 -25.68
CA SER A 877 3.73 -27.12 -25.40
C SER A 877 2.45 -27.46 -24.63
N ILE A 878 1.86 -28.62 -24.91
CA ILE A 878 0.57 -29.03 -24.31
C ILE A 878 0.76 -30.39 -23.64
N ARG A 879 0.43 -30.48 -22.35
CA ARG A 879 0.50 -31.70 -21.55
C ARG A 879 -0.82 -31.93 -20.83
N ILE A 880 -1.05 -33.16 -20.39
CA ILE A 880 -2.18 -33.46 -19.49
C ILE A 880 -1.84 -32.87 -18.12
N ASP A 881 -2.79 -32.21 -17.48
CA ASP A 881 -2.61 -31.72 -16.12
C ASP A 881 -2.50 -32.94 -15.16
N PRO A 882 -1.48 -32.97 -14.27
CA PRO A 882 -1.24 -34.11 -13.39
C PRO A 882 -2.34 -34.31 -12.35
N ASP A 883 -3.06 -33.25 -11.99
CA ASP A 883 -4.07 -33.25 -10.94
C ASP A 883 -5.50 -33.42 -11.50
N ASP A 884 -5.73 -33.03 -12.76
CA ASP A 884 -7.04 -33.17 -13.43
C ASP A 884 -6.92 -33.61 -14.91
N PRO A 885 -7.32 -34.85 -15.27
CA PRO A 885 -7.23 -35.35 -16.65
C PRO A 885 -8.11 -34.61 -17.67
N GLU A 886 -9.12 -33.86 -17.23
CA GLU A 886 -9.97 -33.01 -18.09
C GLU A 886 -9.30 -31.68 -18.44
N LEU A 887 -8.21 -31.33 -17.76
CA LEU A 887 -7.41 -30.14 -18.06
C LEU A 887 -6.18 -30.47 -18.91
N ARG A 888 -5.73 -29.47 -19.65
CA ARG A 888 -4.47 -29.43 -20.39
C ARG A 888 -3.66 -28.27 -19.88
N LEU A 889 -2.47 -28.56 -19.41
CA LEU A 889 -1.47 -27.55 -19.08
C LEU A 889 -0.77 -27.12 -20.37
N VAL A 890 -0.87 -25.84 -20.70
CA VAL A 890 -0.16 -25.26 -21.84
C VAL A 890 0.98 -24.36 -21.34
N THR A 891 2.18 -24.51 -21.89
CA THR A 891 3.36 -23.73 -21.46
C THR A 891 4.17 -23.21 -22.63
N LEU A 892 4.69 -21.99 -22.51
CA LEU A 892 5.53 -21.32 -23.51
C LEU A 892 6.78 -20.73 -22.86
N PRO A 893 7.98 -21.28 -23.12
CA PRO A 893 9.24 -20.68 -22.68
C PRO A 893 9.54 -19.39 -23.46
N ILE A 894 9.46 -18.24 -22.79
CA ILE A 894 9.61 -16.91 -23.40
C ILE A 894 11.06 -16.64 -23.83
N ALA A 895 12.03 -17.13 -23.06
CA ALA A 895 13.46 -16.95 -23.35
C ALA A 895 13.91 -17.57 -24.70
N SER A 896 13.09 -18.46 -25.28
CA SER A 896 13.38 -19.14 -26.55
C SER A 896 12.91 -18.38 -27.81
N ILE A 897 12.19 -17.27 -27.64
CA ILE A 897 11.57 -16.52 -28.74
C ILE A 897 12.50 -15.39 -29.19
N ALA A 898 13.01 -15.42 -30.43
CA ALA A 898 13.83 -14.35 -31.01
C ALA A 898 13.06 -13.00 -31.11
N GLU A 899 13.76 -11.87 -31.30
CA GLU A 899 13.22 -10.49 -31.31
C GLU A 899 11.89 -10.27 -32.06
N PRO A 900 11.06 -9.29 -31.63
CA PRO A 900 9.74 -9.03 -32.21
C PRO A 900 9.90 -8.45 -33.62
N GLY A 901 9.45 -9.22 -34.63
CA GLY A 901 9.46 -8.80 -36.02
C GLY A 901 9.38 -9.92 -37.06
N LYS A 902 9.57 -11.19 -36.68
CA LYS A 902 9.50 -12.33 -37.61
C LYS A 902 8.86 -13.58 -36.99
N LEU A 903 7.56 -13.53 -36.71
CA LEU A 903 6.73 -14.73 -36.86
C LEU A 903 6.45 -14.88 -38.37
N VAL A 904 7.46 -15.36 -39.09
CA VAL A 904 7.39 -15.66 -40.53
C VAL A 904 6.30 -16.70 -40.74
N GLN A 905 5.37 -16.39 -41.64
CA GLN A 905 4.51 -17.36 -42.31
C GLN A 905 5.36 -18.56 -42.75
N LYS A 906 5.22 -19.70 -42.08
CA LYS A 906 5.53 -20.98 -42.69
C LYS A 906 4.20 -21.59 -43.10
N SER A 907 3.98 -21.49 -44.41
CA SER A 907 3.18 -22.33 -45.33
C SER A 907 1.98 -23.05 -44.75
#